data_AF-A0A6X7X560-F1
#
_entry.id   AF-A0A6X7X560-F1
#
_cell.length_a   1.000
_cell.length_b   1.000
_cell.length_c   1.000
_cell.angle_alpha   90.00
_cell.angle_beta   90.00
_cell.angle_gamma   90.00
#
_symmetry.space_group_name_H-M   'P 1'
#
loop_
_entity.id
_entity.type
_entity.pdbx_description
1 polymer ?
#
loop_
_entity_poly.entity_id
_entity_poly.type
_entity_poly.pdbx_seq_one_letter_code
_entity_poly.pdbx_strand_id
1 'polypeptide(L)'
;MKKTTWFAGRFPGYVSPLSGVALSVLAALCPLTSRGESYFNPAFLSADTASVADLSRFEKGNHQPPGIYRVDIWRNDEFVATQDIRFEAGAVGAGDKSGGLMPCFTPEWIKRLGVNTAAFPVSDKGVDTTCIHLPEKIPGAEVAFDFASMRLNISLPQASLLNSARGYIPPEEWDEGIPAALINYSFTGSRGTDSDSYFLSLLSGLNYGPWRLRNNGAWNYSKGDGYHSQRWNNIGTWVQRAIIPLKSELVMGDSNTGNDVFDSVGFRGARLYSSDNMYPDSLQGYAPTVRGIARTAAKLTIRQNGYVIYQSYVSPGAFAITDLNPTSSSGDLEVTVDEKDGSQQRYTVPYSTVPLLQREGRVKYDLVAGDFRSGNSQQSSPFFFQGTVIAGLPAGLTAYGGTQLADRYRAVVVGAGRNLGDWGAVSVDVTHARSQLADDSTHQGQSLRFLYAKSLNNYGTNFQLLGYRYSTRGFYTLDDVAYRSMEGYDYEYDSDGRRHKVPVAQSYHNLRYSKKGRFQVNISQNLGDYGSLYLSGSQQNYWNTADTNTWYQLGYASGWQGISYSLSWSWSESVGISGADRILAFNMSVPFSILTGRRYARDTLLDRTYATFNANRNRDGDNSWQTGVGGTLLEGRNLSYSVTQGRSSSNGYSGSASASWQATYGTLGVGYNYDRDQHDYNWQLSGGVVGHADGITFSQPLGDTNVLIKAPGAKGVRIENQTGVKTDWRGYAVMPYATVYRYNRVALDTNTMDNHTDVENNVSSVVPTEGALVRAAFDTRIGVRAIITARLGGRPLPFGAIVRETASGITSMVGDDGQIYLSGLPLKGELFIQWGEGKNARCIAPYALAEDSLKQAITIASATCIRPAS
;
A
#
# COMPACT_ATOMS: atom_id res chain seq x y z
N MET A 1 54.65 -7.22 35.49
CA MET A 1 55.39 -6.47 36.55
C MET A 1 54.45 -6.32 37.73
N LYS A 2 54.76 -6.97 38.87
CA LYS A 2 55.18 -6.36 40.15
C LYS A 2 54.09 -5.48 40.78
N LYS A 3 53.71 -5.53 42.05
CA LYS A 3 54.07 -6.26 43.30
C LYS A 3 52.94 -5.84 44.29
N THR A 4 52.36 -6.68 45.15
CA THR A 4 52.79 -6.94 46.55
C THR A 4 53.15 -5.65 47.33
N THR A 5 52.78 -5.37 48.59
CA THR A 5 52.72 -6.21 49.80
C THR A 5 52.38 -5.35 51.05
N TRP A 6 51.60 -5.89 52.02
CA TRP A 6 51.82 -6.02 53.51
C TRP A 6 52.10 -4.77 54.40
N PHE A 7 51.99 -4.71 55.75
CA PHE A 7 52.07 -5.61 56.94
C PHE A 7 51.15 -5.03 58.07
N ALA A 8 50.46 -5.75 58.97
CA ALA A 8 50.79 -6.76 60.01
C ALA A 8 51.23 -6.22 61.39
N GLY A 9 50.60 -6.77 62.44
CA GLY A 9 51.02 -6.74 63.84
C GLY A 9 50.54 -8.00 64.57
N ARG A 10 51.50 -8.84 64.96
CA ARG A 10 51.47 -10.16 65.63
C ARG A 10 51.32 -9.95 67.17
N PHE A 11 50.86 -10.84 68.06
CA PHE A 11 51.06 -12.27 68.39
C PHE A 11 50.30 -12.52 69.75
N PRO A 12 50.34 -13.69 70.45
CA PRO A 12 50.43 -15.11 70.08
C PRO A 12 49.40 -16.01 70.82
N GLY A 13 49.29 -17.30 70.44
CA GLY A 13 49.06 -18.38 71.42
C GLY A 13 47.88 -19.35 71.20
N TYR A 14 48.25 -20.63 71.09
CA TYR A 14 47.51 -21.89 71.31
C TYR A 14 46.55 -22.45 70.24
N VAL A 15 46.97 -23.64 69.75
CA VAL A 15 46.30 -24.55 68.82
C VAL A 15 45.55 -25.62 69.64
N SER A 16 44.30 -25.92 69.29
CA SER A 16 43.57 -27.10 69.77
C SER A 16 43.12 -27.97 68.58
N PRO A 17 42.95 -29.29 68.75
CA PRO A 17 42.93 -30.29 67.66
C PRO A 17 41.58 -30.43 66.95
N LEU A 18 40.75 -29.39 66.97
CA LEU A 18 39.39 -29.39 66.41
C LEU A 18 39.30 -28.94 64.94
N SER A 19 40.39 -28.45 64.35
CA SER A 19 40.41 -27.97 62.95
C SER A 19 40.45 -29.09 61.89
N GLY A 20 40.94 -30.28 62.25
CA GLY A 20 41.00 -31.42 61.32
C GLY A 20 39.65 -32.05 61.00
N VAL A 21 38.73 -32.07 61.98
CA VAL A 21 37.38 -32.65 61.80
C VAL A 21 36.44 -31.66 61.12
N ALA A 22 36.62 -30.35 61.33
CA ALA A 22 35.84 -29.33 60.62
C ALA A 22 36.17 -29.31 59.12
N LEU A 23 37.44 -29.52 58.72
CA LEU A 23 37.82 -29.56 57.31
C LEU A 23 37.31 -30.82 56.59
N SER A 24 37.24 -31.97 57.28
CA SER A 24 36.73 -33.21 56.70
C SER A 24 35.20 -33.23 56.61
N VAL A 25 34.49 -32.58 57.53
CA VAL A 25 33.02 -32.41 57.45
C VAL A 25 32.63 -31.40 56.36
N LEU A 26 33.41 -30.33 56.14
CA LEU A 26 33.21 -29.41 55.00
C LEU A 26 33.50 -30.08 53.64
N ALA A 27 34.46 -31.00 53.56
CA ALA A 27 34.71 -31.80 52.36
C ALA A 27 33.61 -32.85 52.09
N ALA A 28 32.94 -33.36 53.13
CA ALA A 28 31.85 -34.32 53.01
C ALA A 28 30.47 -33.68 52.72
N LEU A 29 30.30 -32.39 53.01
CA LEU A 29 29.05 -31.64 52.77
C LEU A 29 29.04 -30.81 51.48
N CYS A 30 30.16 -30.73 50.76
CA CYS A 30 30.15 -30.28 49.36
C CYS A 30 29.70 -31.46 48.50
N PRO A 31 28.51 -31.44 47.87
CA PRO A 31 28.24 -32.41 46.83
C PRO A 31 29.31 -32.20 45.75
N LEU A 32 30.18 -33.20 45.58
CA LEU A 32 30.86 -33.39 44.32
C LEU A 32 29.74 -33.42 43.29
N THR A 33 29.60 -32.36 42.53
CA THR A 33 28.75 -32.35 41.35
C THR A 33 29.35 -33.36 40.38
N SER A 34 28.97 -34.62 40.53
CA SER A 34 29.19 -35.62 39.50
C SER A 34 28.40 -35.16 38.30
N ARG A 35 29.07 -34.52 37.35
CA ARG A 35 28.55 -34.42 35.99
C ARG A 35 28.62 -35.82 35.41
N GLY A 36 27.55 -36.59 35.60
CA GLY A 36 27.30 -37.75 34.77
C GLY A 36 27.17 -37.25 33.34
N GLU A 37 28.00 -37.77 32.43
CA GLU A 37 27.76 -37.57 31.00
C GLU A 37 26.37 -38.13 30.67
N SER A 38 25.59 -37.40 29.87
CA SER A 38 24.25 -37.82 29.50
C SER A 38 24.33 -39.00 28.54
N TYR A 39 24.20 -40.22 29.05
CA TYR A 39 24.23 -41.46 28.28
C TYR A 39 22.83 -41.84 27.76
N PHE A 40 22.71 -42.09 26.47
CA PHE A 40 21.45 -42.48 25.84
C PHE A 40 21.35 -44.01 25.78
N ASN A 41 20.40 -44.60 26.50
CA ASN A 41 20.28 -46.07 26.55
C ASN A 41 19.74 -46.62 25.21
N PRO A 42 20.55 -47.39 24.44
CA PRO A 42 20.17 -47.88 23.11
C PRO A 42 18.96 -48.83 23.14
N ALA A 43 18.67 -49.45 24.29
CA ALA A 43 17.55 -50.37 24.47
C ALA A 43 16.16 -49.71 24.34
N PHE A 44 16.07 -48.38 24.37
CA PHE A 44 14.82 -47.66 24.09
C PHE A 44 14.51 -47.53 22.59
N LEU A 45 15.50 -47.70 21.72
CA LEU A 45 15.35 -47.54 20.26
C LEU A 45 15.18 -48.88 19.54
N SER A 46 15.82 -49.94 20.05
CA SER A 46 15.77 -51.27 19.45
C SER A 46 15.98 -52.35 20.51
N ALA A 47 15.30 -53.48 20.35
CA ALA A 47 15.55 -54.69 21.14
C ALA A 47 16.93 -55.32 20.81
N ASP A 48 17.51 -55.01 19.66
CA ASP A 48 18.86 -55.39 19.27
C ASP A 48 19.81 -54.19 19.37
N THR A 49 20.49 -54.06 20.51
CA THR A 49 21.36 -52.92 20.82
C THR A 49 22.59 -52.83 19.93
N ALA A 50 23.01 -53.93 19.28
CA ALA A 50 24.14 -53.93 18.33
C ALA A 50 23.80 -53.31 16.97
N SER A 51 22.50 -53.11 16.68
CA SER A 51 22.00 -52.44 15.47
C SER A 51 21.88 -50.92 15.62
N VAL A 52 22.08 -50.38 16.82
CA VAL A 52 21.96 -48.94 17.10
C VAL A 52 23.29 -48.25 16.79
N ALA A 53 23.27 -47.29 15.87
CA ALA A 53 24.46 -46.53 15.48
C ALA A 53 25.07 -45.75 16.66
N ASP A 54 26.37 -45.43 16.60
CA ASP A 54 27.08 -44.68 17.63
C ASP A 54 26.40 -43.31 17.93
N LEU A 55 25.87 -43.18 19.15
CA LEU A 55 25.14 -42.01 19.65
C LEU A 55 26.03 -41.07 20.49
N SER A 56 27.31 -41.40 20.70
CA SER A 56 28.24 -40.64 21.56
C SER A 56 28.37 -39.16 21.18
N ARG A 57 28.11 -38.81 19.92
CA ARG A 57 28.06 -37.40 19.44
C ARG A 57 26.91 -36.58 20.02
N PHE A 58 25.79 -37.19 20.39
CA PHE A 58 24.62 -36.52 20.95
C PHE A 58 24.67 -36.42 22.48
N GLU A 59 25.53 -37.22 23.11
CA GLU A 59 25.69 -37.34 24.57
C GLU A 59 26.48 -36.19 25.20
N LYS A 60 27.28 -35.46 24.41
CA LYS A 60 28.14 -34.34 24.86
C LYS A 60 27.48 -32.96 24.84
N GLY A 61 26.16 -32.90 24.61
CA GLY A 61 25.38 -31.66 24.52
C GLY A 61 25.58 -30.96 23.18
N ASN A 62 24.49 -30.78 22.44
CA ASN A 62 24.37 -30.04 21.18
C ASN A 62 25.57 -30.15 20.23
N HIS A 63 25.75 -31.28 19.55
CA HIS A 63 26.61 -31.32 18.36
C HIS A 63 25.81 -31.95 17.21
N GLN A 64 25.23 -31.08 16.38
CA GLN A 64 24.67 -31.47 15.10
C GLN A 64 25.81 -31.58 14.08
N PRO A 65 25.73 -32.50 13.08
CA PRO A 65 26.79 -32.63 12.10
C PRO A 65 26.86 -31.39 11.19
N PRO A 66 28.06 -30.93 10.78
CA PRO A 66 28.18 -29.95 9.70
C PRO A 66 27.45 -30.44 8.46
N GLY A 67 26.74 -29.54 7.78
CA GLY A 67 25.84 -29.94 6.71
C GLY A 67 25.02 -28.78 6.17
N ILE A 68 24.15 -29.11 5.22
CA ILE A 68 23.21 -28.15 4.65
C ILE A 68 21.88 -28.32 5.36
N TYR A 69 21.37 -27.23 5.93
CA TYR A 69 20.12 -27.22 6.66
C TYR A 69 19.18 -26.18 6.06
N ARG A 70 17.92 -26.57 5.85
CA ARG A 70 16.84 -25.67 5.46
C ARG A 70 16.40 -24.87 6.67
N VAL A 71 16.72 -23.57 6.71
CA VAL A 71 16.51 -22.74 7.89
C VAL A 71 15.72 -21.47 7.56
N ASP A 72 14.92 -21.02 8.53
CA ASP A 72 14.27 -19.71 8.52
C ASP A 72 15.28 -18.66 8.95
N ILE A 73 15.61 -17.73 8.06
CA ILE A 73 16.64 -16.73 8.28
C ILE A 73 15.98 -15.44 8.71
N TRP A 74 16.35 -14.97 9.89
CA TRP A 74 15.85 -13.75 10.51
C TRP A 74 16.99 -12.76 10.71
N ARG A 75 16.80 -11.52 10.30
CA ARG A 75 17.76 -10.42 10.46
C ARG A 75 17.13 -9.34 11.34
N ASN A 76 17.72 -9.02 12.50
CA ASN A 76 17.18 -8.01 13.43
C ASN A 76 15.67 -8.21 13.72
N ASP A 77 15.27 -9.46 13.97
CA ASP A 77 13.88 -9.89 14.17
C ASP A 77 12.93 -9.72 12.95
N GLU A 78 13.47 -9.50 11.75
CA GLU A 78 12.73 -9.50 10.48
C GLU A 78 12.98 -10.81 9.72
N PHE A 79 11.92 -11.50 9.29
CA PHE A 79 12.05 -12.69 8.43
C PHE A 79 12.57 -12.29 7.05
N VAL A 80 13.64 -12.93 6.59
CA VAL A 80 14.27 -12.67 5.29
C VAL A 80 13.86 -13.71 4.26
N ALA A 81 14.06 -15.00 4.58
CA ALA A 81 13.73 -16.12 3.70
C ALA A 81 13.86 -17.46 4.44
N THR A 82 13.23 -18.51 3.90
CA THR A 82 13.51 -19.90 4.28
C THR A 82 14.37 -20.53 3.19
N GLN A 83 15.61 -20.91 3.50
CA GLN A 83 16.52 -21.48 2.49
C GLN A 83 17.57 -22.41 3.08
N ASP A 84 18.16 -23.23 2.23
CA ASP A 84 19.25 -24.13 2.56
C ASP A 84 20.55 -23.34 2.76
N ILE A 85 21.10 -23.41 3.97
CA ILE A 85 22.37 -22.78 4.36
C ILE A 85 23.36 -23.88 4.76
N ARG A 86 24.62 -23.73 4.32
CA ARG A 86 25.71 -24.60 4.74
C ARG A 86 26.20 -24.16 6.12
N PHE A 87 26.30 -25.10 7.05
CA PHE A 87 26.83 -24.90 8.39
C PHE A 87 28.13 -25.68 8.57
N GLU A 88 29.14 -25.02 9.13
CA GLU A 88 30.48 -25.57 9.37
C GLU A 88 30.82 -25.55 10.85
N ALA A 89 31.72 -26.42 11.30
CA ALA A 89 32.17 -26.44 12.68
C ALA A 89 32.99 -25.17 12.98
N GLY A 90 32.45 -24.30 13.84
CA GLY A 90 33.09 -23.05 14.24
C GLY A 90 34.07 -23.26 15.40
N ALA A 91 35.25 -22.66 15.31
CA ALA A 91 36.29 -22.81 16.34
C ALA A 91 36.06 -21.93 17.59
N VAL A 92 35.29 -20.83 17.49
CA VAL A 92 35.05 -19.88 18.60
C VAL A 92 33.72 -19.12 18.40
N GLY A 93 32.89 -19.04 19.44
CA GLY A 93 31.76 -18.09 19.53
C GLY A 93 30.38 -18.59 19.07
N ALA A 94 30.25 -19.83 18.61
CA ALA A 94 28.95 -20.46 18.33
C ALA A 94 28.26 -20.79 19.67
N GLY A 95 27.24 -20.01 20.05
CA GLY A 95 26.55 -20.18 21.34
C GLY A 95 25.95 -21.58 21.53
N ASP A 96 25.74 -22.03 22.77
CA ASP A 96 25.35 -23.41 23.12
C ASP A 96 24.16 -23.98 22.30
N LYS A 97 23.21 -23.14 21.87
CA LYS A 97 22.05 -23.52 21.05
C LYS A 97 22.38 -23.86 19.59
N SER A 98 23.47 -23.32 19.06
CA SER A 98 23.93 -23.56 17.69
C SER A 98 24.73 -24.87 17.54
N GLY A 99 25.04 -25.51 18.67
CA GLY A 99 25.75 -26.77 18.72
C GLY A 99 27.14 -26.76 18.09
N GLY A 100 27.86 -25.64 18.22
CA GLY A 100 29.20 -25.46 17.68
C GLY A 100 29.26 -25.19 16.17
N LEU A 101 28.10 -25.01 15.51
CA LEU A 101 28.03 -24.75 14.07
C LEU A 101 27.86 -23.26 13.77
N MET A 102 28.58 -22.78 12.76
CA MET A 102 28.43 -21.44 12.20
C MET A 102 27.91 -21.50 10.77
N PRO A 103 26.98 -20.61 10.37
CA PRO A 103 26.52 -20.54 9.00
C PRO A 103 27.63 -19.96 8.11
N CYS A 104 27.65 -20.47 6.89
CA CYS A 104 28.57 -20.09 5.85
C CYS A 104 27.84 -19.24 4.81
N PHE A 105 28.07 -17.93 4.79
CA PHE A 105 27.42 -17.04 3.84
C PHE A 105 28.26 -16.80 2.60
N THR A 106 27.60 -16.75 1.44
CA THR A 106 28.20 -16.31 0.19
C THR A 106 28.13 -14.78 0.07
N PRO A 107 28.93 -14.14 -0.80
CA PRO A 107 28.82 -12.71 -1.07
C PRO A 107 27.41 -12.27 -1.51
N GLU A 108 26.68 -13.12 -2.20
CA GLU A 108 25.28 -12.91 -2.58
C GLU A 108 24.37 -12.84 -1.35
N TRP A 109 24.57 -13.76 -0.40
CA TRP A 109 23.86 -13.74 0.88
C TRP A 109 24.14 -12.48 1.69
N ILE A 110 25.38 -11.99 1.70
CA ILE A 110 25.73 -10.73 2.37
C ILE A 110 24.97 -9.54 1.77
N LYS A 111 24.85 -9.48 0.44
CA LYS A 111 24.03 -8.46 -0.24
C LYS A 111 22.54 -8.63 0.08
N ARG A 112 22.03 -9.87 0.13
CA ARG A 112 20.63 -10.18 0.46
C ARG A 112 20.27 -9.85 1.91
N LEU A 113 21.21 -10.01 2.84
CA LEU A 113 21.09 -9.54 4.22
C LEU A 113 21.08 -8.01 4.31
N GLY A 114 21.32 -7.31 3.20
CA GLY A 114 21.32 -5.87 3.10
C GLY A 114 22.55 -5.24 3.73
N VAL A 115 23.71 -5.90 3.75
CA VAL A 115 24.93 -5.31 4.32
C VAL A 115 25.55 -4.28 3.37
N ASN A 116 25.98 -3.14 3.91
CA ASN A 116 26.74 -2.11 3.20
C ASN A 116 28.17 -2.57 2.88
N THR A 117 28.29 -3.36 1.82
CA THR A 117 29.58 -3.88 1.33
C THR A 117 30.56 -2.79 0.88
N ALA A 118 30.11 -1.56 0.64
CA ALA A 118 30.99 -0.42 0.33
C ALA A 118 31.64 0.18 1.58
N ALA A 119 30.92 0.22 2.70
CA ALA A 119 31.46 0.66 4.00
C ALA A 119 32.18 -0.47 4.76
N PHE A 120 31.75 -1.72 4.55
CA PHE A 120 32.31 -2.93 5.15
C PHE A 120 32.72 -3.90 4.04
N PRO A 121 33.91 -3.74 3.44
CA PRO A 121 34.36 -4.63 2.38
C PRO A 121 34.55 -6.04 2.92
N VAL A 122 33.75 -6.98 2.40
CA VAL A 122 33.71 -8.37 2.87
C VAL A 122 34.62 -9.29 2.05
N SER A 123 35.25 -8.76 0.99
CA SER A 123 36.21 -9.46 0.15
C SER A 123 37.57 -8.76 0.21
N ASP A 124 38.55 -9.41 0.84
CA ASP A 124 39.95 -9.08 0.66
C ASP A 124 40.44 -9.72 -0.64
N LYS A 125 41.16 -8.98 -1.49
CA LYS A 125 41.73 -9.53 -2.73
C LYS A 125 42.69 -10.68 -2.37
N GLY A 126 42.30 -11.92 -2.68
CA GLY A 126 43.17 -13.10 -2.58
C GLY A 126 42.76 -14.18 -1.57
N VAL A 127 41.60 -14.07 -0.90
CA VAL A 127 41.05 -15.13 -0.03
C VAL A 127 39.83 -15.76 -0.70
N ASP A 128 39.75 -17.08 -0.66
CA ASP A 128 38.68 -17.88 -1.28
C ASP A 128 37.30 -17.44 -0.73
N THR A 129 36.49 -16.80 -1.57
CA THR A 129 35.23 -16.11 -1.20
C THR A 129 34.05 -17.05 -0.95
N THR A 130 34.31 -18.31 -0.60
CA THR A 130 33.29 -19.37 -0.50
C THR A 130 32.58 -19.39 0.84
N CYS A 131 33.17 -18.81 1.90
CA CYS A 131 32.57 -18.76 3.24
C CYS A 131 32.87 -17.46 3.99
N ILE A 132 31.84 -16.69 4.30
CA ILE A 132 31.95 -15.44 5.04
C ILE A 132 31.33 -15.58 6.43
N HIS A 133 32.13 -15.38 7.47
CA HIS A 133 31.67 -15.29 8.85
C HIS A 133 31.35 -13.84 9.22
N LEU A 134 30.06 -13.54 9.38
CA LEU A 134 29.56 -12.18 9.67
C LEU A 134 30.19 -11.54 10.92
N PRO A 135 30.33 -12.24 12.08
CA PRO A 135 30.88 -11.62 13.29
C PRO A 135 32.34 -11.18 13.17
N GLU A 136 33.13 -11.81 12.29
CA GLU A 136 34.53 -11.48 12.08
C GLU A 136 34.72 -10.25 11.18
N LYS A 137 33.80 -10.03 10.23
CA LYS A 137 33.89 -8.97 9.22
C LYS A 137 33.08 -7.72 9.58
N ILE A 138 32.04 -7.85 10.41
CA ILE A 138 31.16 -6.74 10.81
C ILE A 138 31.24 -6.56 12.34
N PRO A 139 31.90 -5.52 12.84
CA PRO A 139 31.97 -5.26 14.28
C PRO A 139 30.58 -5.13 14.91
N GLY A 140 30.29 -5.93 15.94
CA GLY A 140 28.98 -5.93 16.61
C GLY A 140 27.89 -6.76 15.93
N ALA A 141 28.22 -7.53 14.88
CA ALA A 141 27.31 -8.53 14.33
C ALA A 141 27.28 -9.79 15.20
N GLU A 142 26.08 -10.30 15.47
CA GLU A 142 25.86 -11.54 16.21
C GLU A 142 25.08 -12.53 15.35
N VAL A 143 25.40 -13.81 15.46
CA VAL A 143 24.72 -14.89 14.74
C VAL A 143 24.38 -15.98 15.74
N ALA A 144 23.09 -16.29 15.85
CA ALA A 144 22.57 -17.30 16.76
C ALA A 144 21.65 -18.24 16.00
N PHE A 145 22.05 -19.50 15.89
CA PHE A 145 21.23 -20.54 15.29
C PHE A 145 20.51 -21.36 16.37
N ASP A 146 19.20 -21.56 16.19
CA ASP A 146 18.37 -22.41 17.02
C ASP A 146 17.88 -23.61 16.18
N PHE A 147 18.51 -24.76 16.43
CA PHE A 147 18.22 -26.00 15.70
C PHE A 147 16.81 -26.54 15.93
N ALA A 148 16.24 -26.38 17.13
CA ALA A 148 14.92 -26.93 17.46
C ALA A 148 13.80 -26.25 16.68
N SER A 149 13.98 -24.96 16.39
CA SER A 149 13.05 -24.15 15.60
C SER A 149 13.48 -23.97 14.14
N MET A 150 14.59 -24.57 13.72
CA MET A 150 15.24 -24.37 12.41
C MET A 150 15.40 -22.89 12.05
N ARG A 151 15.71 -22.05 13.05
CA ARG A 151 15.71 -20.60 12.95
C ARG A 151 17.11 -20.01 13.13
N LEU A 152 17.56 -19.27 12.13
CA LEU A 152 18.84 -18.55 12.14
C LEU A 152 18.61 -17.06 12.40
N ASN A 153 18.95 -16.60 13.60
CA ASN A 153 18.87 -15.18 13.98
C ASN A 153 20.21 -14.49 13.74
N ILE A 154 20.18 -13.41 12.98
CA ILE A 154 21.33 -12.59 12.62
C ILE A 154 21.05 -11.19 13.15
N SER A 155 21.87 -10.69 14.07
CA SER A 155 21.83 -9.30 14.51
C SER A 155 22.93 -8.52 13.82
N LEU A 156 22.58 -7.46 13.10
CA LEU A 156 23.51 -6.60 12.38
C LEU A 156 23.33 -5.15 12.85
N PRO A 157 24.41 -4.44 13.24
CA PRO A 157 24.32 -3.02 13.55
C PRO A 157 23.73 -2.25 12.37
N GLN A 158 22.78 -1.34 12.61
CA GLN A 158 22.08 -0.63 11.53
C GLN A 158 23.03 0.13 10.59
N ALA A 159 24.13 0.68 11.11
CA ALA A 159 25.17 1.35 10.31
C ALA A 159 25.85 0.43 9.29
N SER A 160 25.81 -0.89 9.51
CA SER A 160 26.34 -1.91 8.60
C SER A 160 25.37 -2.32 7.50
N LEU A 161 24.13 -1.82 7.49
CA LEU A 161 23.12 -2.17 6.49
C LEU A 161 22.99 -1.11 5.37
N LEU A 162 23.07 -1.55 4.12
CA LEU A 162 22.48 -0.88 2.96
C LEU A 162 20.96 -1.07 3.03
N ASN A 163 20.21 0.02 2.97
CA ASN A 163 18.75 0.00 2.81
C ASN A 163 18.01 -0.65 3.99
N SER A 164 18.17 -0.10 5.20
CA SER A 164 17.42 -0.49 6.40
C SER A 164 15.97 0.01 6.44
N ALA A 165 15.44 0.54 5.34
CA ALA A 165 14.12 1.15 5.33
C ALA A 165 13.06 0.06 5.43
N ARG A 166 12.22 0.13 6.47
CA ARG A 166 11.12 -0.82 6.67
C ARG A 166 10.20 -0.87 5.45
N GLY A 167 9.83 -2.07 5.03
CA GLY A 167 8.99 -2.29 3.85
C GLY A 167 9.73 -2.18 2.53
N TYR A 168 11.07 -2.22 2.54
CA TYR A 168 11.86 -2.34 1.33
C TYR A 168 11.64 -3.68 0.65
N ILE A 169 11.33 -3.64 -0.65
CA ILE A 169 11.21 -4.81 -1.50
C ILE A 169 12.29 -4.71 -2.57
N PRO A 170 13.14 -5.74 -2.74
CA PRO A 170 14.15 -5.76 -3.79
C PRO A 170 13.52 -5.62 -5.19
N PRO A 171 14.09 -4.82 -6.10
CA PRO A 171 13.51 -4.61 -7.43
C PRO A 171 13.37 -5.88 -8.28
N GLU A 172 14.16 -6.92 -8.01
CA GLU A 172 14.04 -8.24 -8.64
C GLU A 172 12.72 -8.98 -8.32
N GLU A 173 12.03 -8.61 -7.25
CA GLU A 173 10.72 -9.15 -6.91
C GLU A 173 9.57 -8.38 -7.58
N TRP A 174 9.86 -7.25 -8.25
CA TRP A 174 8.83 -6.46 -8.92
C TRP A 174 8.39 -7.14 -10.22
N ASP A 175 7.12 -7.53 -10.26
CA ASP A 175 6.51 -8.22 -11.38
C ASP A 175 5.97 -7.22 -12.41
N GLU A 176 6.53 -7.27 -13.62
CA GLU A 176 6.10 -6.48 -14.78
C GLU A 176 4.77 -6.99 -15.37
N GLY A 177 4.17 -8.02 -14.81
CA GLY A 177 2.88 -8.55 -15.20
C GLY A 177 2.89 -9.28 -16.54
N ILE A 178 1.72 -9.80 -16.89
CA ILE A 178 1.51 -10.59 -18.09
C ILE A 178 1.11 -9.70 -19.28
N PRO A 179 1.40 -10.14 -20.52
CA PRO A 179 0.79 -9.55 -21.70
C PRO A 179 -0.73 -9.67 -21.64
N ALA A 180 -1.42 -8.54 -21.79
CA ALA A 180 -2.88 -8.49 -21.70
C ALA A 180 -3.47 -7.27 -22.42
N ALA A 181 -4.70 -7.43 -22.91
CA ALA A 181 -5.55 -6.34 -23.36
C ALA A 181 -6.55 -5.98 -22.27
N LEU A 182 -6.73 -4.69 -22.02
CA LEU A 182 -7.56 -4.15 -20.96
C LEU A 182 -8.57 -3.20 -21.58
N ILE A 183 -9.83 -3.31 -21.20
CA ILE A 183 -10.87 -2.33 -21.53
C ILE A 183 -11.64 -2.04 -20.26
N ASN A 184 -11.62 -0.79 -19.83
CA ASN A 184 -12.48 -0.29 -18.76
C ASN A 184 -13.56 0.59 -19.41
N TYR A 185 -14.82 0.27 -19.18
CA TYR A 185 -15.95 0.99 -19.76
C TYR A 185 -16.81 1.61 -18.65
N SER A 186 -17.29 2.82 -18.88
CA SER A 186 -18.24 3.51 -18.01
C SER A 186 -19.28 4.19 -18.88
N PHE A 187 -20.50 3.67 -18.83
CA PHE A 187 -21.65 4.16 -19.55
C PHE A 187 -22.64 4.79 -18.56
N THR A 188 -22.95 6.06 -18.75
CA THR A 188 -23.94 6.79 -17.97
C THR A 188 -25.04 7.25 -18.92
N GLY A 189 -26.28 7.22 -18.45
CA GLY A 189 -27.41 7.73 -19.18
C GLY A 189 -28.41 8.40 -18.27
N SER A 190 -29.00 9.48 -18.76
CA SER A 190 -30.09 10.20 -18.13
C SER A 190 -31.15 10.46 -19.18
N ARG A 191 -32.38 10.08 -18.89
CA ARG A 191 -33.55 10.37 -19.71
C ARG A 191 -34.52 11.20 -18.90
N GLY A 192 -34.60 12.47 -19.23
CA GLY A 192 -35.49 13.44 -18.62
C GLY A 192 -36.78 13.63 -19.40
N THR A 193 -37.58 14.60 -18.93
CA THR A 193 -38.82 15.01 -19.58
C THR A 193 -38.54 15.80 -20.87
N ASP A 194 -37.55 16.69 -20.83
CA ASP A 194 -37.21 17.58 -21.95
C ASP A 194 -35.83 17.29 -22.59
N SER A 195 -35.01 16.46 -21.94
CA SER A 195 -33.65 16.18 -22.42
C SER A 195 -33.19 14.74 -22.19
N ASP A 196 -32.39 14.23 -23.11
CA ASP A 196 -31.68 12.95 -22.99
C ASP A 196 -30.17 13.21 -23.01
N SER A 197 -29.42 12.51 -22.17
CA SER A 197 -27.96 12.58 -22.14
C SER A 197 -27.37 11.19 -21.98
N TYR A 198 -26.43 10.82 -22.86
CA TYR A 198 -25.67 9.58 -22.78
C TYR A 198 -24.17 9.87 -22.85
N PHE A 199 -23.42 9.21 -22.00
CA PHE A 199 -21.98 9.34 -21.92
C PHE A 199 -21.34 7.95 -21.85
N LEU A 200 -20.40 7.64 -22.73
CA LEU A 200 -19.61 6.42 -22.68
C LEU A 200 -18.13 6.79 -22.61
N SER A 201 -17.46 6.49 -21.51
CA SER A 201 -16.00 6.52 -21.40
C SER A 201 -15.42 5.13 -21.61
N LEU A 202 -14.44 5.03 -22.50
CA LEU A 202 -13.65 3.83 -22.75
C LEU A 202 -12.16 4.13 -22.48
N LEU A 203 -11.60 3.46 -21.48
CA LEU A 203 -10.16 3.39 -21.26
C LEU A 203 -9.67 2.02 -21.75
N SER A 204 -9.05 2.02 -22.92
CA SER A 204 -8.45 0.84 -23.53
C SER A 204 -6.96 0.78 -23.22
N GLY A 205 -6.39 -0.42 -23.11
CA GLY A 205 -4.98 -0.60 -22.85
C GLY A 205 -4.41 -1.91 -23.36
N LEU A 206 -3.11 -1.90 -23.65
CA LEU A 206 -2.32 -3.09 -23.96
C LEU A 206 -1.09 -3.12 -23.05
N ASN A 207 -0.85 -4.26 -22.42
CA ASN A 207 0.34 -4.53 -21.63
C ASN A 207 1.20 -5.53 -22.40
N TYR A 208 2.50 -5.22 -22.54
CA TYR A 208 3.48 -6.15 -23.12
C TYR A 208 4.85 -5.95 -22.45
N GLY A 209 5.26 -6.91 -21.63
CA GLY A 209 6.44 -6.76 -20.77
C GLY A 209 6.29 -5.53 -19.87
N PRO A 210 7.29 -4.64 -19.77
CA PRO A 210 7.22 -3.42 -18.94
C PRO A 210 6.47 -2.25 -19.61
N TRP A 211 6.01 -2.41 -20.85
CA TRP A 211 5.33 -1.35 -21.61
C TRP A 211 3.82 -1.40 -21.39
N ARG A 212 3.23 -0.23 -21.16
CA ARG A 212 1.78 -0.04 -20.99
C ARG A 212 1.30 0.99 -22.01
N LEU A 213 0.54 0.57 -23.01
CA LEU A 213 -0.21 1.46 -23.89
C LEU A 213 -1.58 1.72 -23.28
N ARG A 214 -2.03 2.97 -23.28
CA ARG A 214 -3.35 3.40 -22.83
C ARG A 214 -3.96 4.37 -23.83
N ASN A 215 -5.27 4.27 -24.04
CA ASN A 215 -6.08 5.20 -24.82
C ASN A 215 -7.36 5.49 -24.04
N ASN A 216 -7.65 6.76 -23.82
CA ASN A 216 -8.87 7.23 -23.16
C ASN A 216 -9.73 8.01 -24.18
N GLY A 217 -10.93 7.51 -24.44
CA GLY A 217 -11.91 8.15 -25.31
C GLY A 217 -13.27 8.25 -24.65
N ALA A 218 -14.02 9.30 -24.98
CA ALA A 218 -15.38 9.50 -24.50
C ALA A 218 -16.33 9.77 -25.66
N TRP A 219 -17.48 9.12 -25.65
CA TRP A 219 -18.61 9.40 -26.52
C TRP A 219 -19.67 10.14 -25.74
N ASN A 220 -20.08 11.29 -26.26
CA ASN A 220 -21.11 12.12 -25.66
C ASN A 220 -22.28 12.21 -26.64
N TYR A 221 -23.48 12.06 -26.10
CA TYR A 221 -24.73 12.34 -26.79
C TYR A 221 -25.61 13.19 -25.89
N SER A 222 -26.14 14.27 -26.42
CA SER A 222 -27.13 15.09 -25.74
C SER A 222 -28.26 15.43 -26.72
N LYS A 223 -29.49 15.48 -26.20
CA LYS A 223 -30.68 15.88 -26.95
C LYS A 223 -31.56 16.73 -26.04
N GLY A 224 -32.03 17.86 -26.53
CA GLY A 224 -32.89 18.79 -25.79
C GLY A 224 -33.31 19.97 -26.66
N ASP A 225 -34.48 20.57 -26.39
CA ASP A 225 -35.00 21.77 -27.08
C ASP A 225 -35.02 21.70 -28.62
N GLY A 226 -35.21 20.51 -29.18
CA GLY A 226 -35.25 20.28 -30.63
C GLY A 226 -33.88 20.07 -31.29
N TYR A 227 -32.80 20.03 -30.52
CA TYR A 227 -31.43 19.78 -30.99
C TYR A 227 -30.91 18.43 -30.48
N HIS A 228 -29.96 17.85 -31.22
CA HIS A 228 -29.19 16.70 -30.77
C HIS A 228 -27.72 16.87 -31.17
N SER A 229 -26.82 16.47 -30.28
CA SER A 229 -25.37 16.48 -30.48
C SER A 229 -24.82 15.08 -30.22
N GLN A 230 -23.91 14.62 -31.07
CA GLN A 230 -23.23 13.34 -30.91
C GLN A 230 -21.76 13.50 -31.30
N ARG A 231 -20.84 13.19 -30.37
CA ARG A 231 -19.41 13.34 -30.65
C ARG A 231 -18.58 12.27 -29.94
N TRP A 232 -17.60 11.74 -30.67
CA TRP A 232 -16.51 10.97 -30.09
C TRP A 232 -15.30 11.87 -29.86
N ASN A 233 -14.84 11.94 -28.61
CA ASN A 233 -13.72 12.75 -28.17
C ASN A 233 -12.58 11.85 -27.70
N ASN A 234 -11.44 11.89 -28.39
CA ASN A 234 -10.21 11.26 -27.91
C ASN A 234 -9.56 12.17 -26.86
N ILE A 235 -9.60 11.75 -25.59
CA ILE A 235 -9.04 12.50 -24.47
C ILE A 235 -7.53 12.41 -24.50
N GLY A 236 -6.97 11.20 -24.59
CA GLY A 236 -5.52 11.03 -24.62
C GLY A 236 -5.06 9.63 -24.99
N THR A 237 -3.88 9.53 -25.60
CA THR A 237 -3.19 8.27 -25.88
C THR A 237 -1.75 8.37 -25.42
N TRP A 238 -1.31 7.42 -24.60
CA TRP A 238 0.05 7.41 -24.09
C TRP A 238 0.59 6.00 -23.89
N VAL A 239 1.91 5.92 -23.92
CA VAL A 239 2.69 4.73 -23.58
C VAL A 239 3.53 5.08 -22.36
N GLN A 240 3.48 4.25 -21.33
CA GLN A 240 4.28 4.42 -20.12
C GLN A 240 5.11 3.19 -19.80
N ARG A 241 6.23 3.42 -19.11
CA ARG A 241 7.16 2.39 -18.62
C ARG A 241 7.91 2.87 -17.38
N ALA A 242 8.04 1.99 -16.39
CA ALA A 242 8.93 2.17 -15.25
C ALA A 242 10.41 1.97 -15.67
N ILE A 243 11.27 2.89 -15.23
CA ILE A 243 12.73 2.83 -15.36
C ILE A 243 13.32 2.63 -13.97
N ILE A 244 13.34 1.35 -13.55
CA ILE A 244 13.73 0.90 -12.20
C ILE A 244 15.08 1.46 -11.74
N PRO A 245 16.18 1.45 -12.55
CA PRO A 245 17.48 1.95 -12.09
C PRO A 245 17.50 3.44 -11.76
N LEU A 246 16.60 4.23 -12.38
CA LEU A 246 16.45 5.66 -12.13
C LEU A 246 15.33 5.98 -11.12
N LYS A 247 14.64 4.95 -10.61
CA LYS A 247 13.42 5.08 -9.81
C LYS A 247 12.42 6.08 -10.42
N SER A 248 12.20 5.96 -11.73
CA SER A 248 11.50 6.95 -12.54
C SER A 248 10.51 6.33 -13.50
N GLU A 249 9.55 7.11 -13.96
CA GLU A 249 8.58 6.73 -14.98
C GLU A 249 8.78 7.54 -16.24
N LEU A 250 8.79 6.84 -17.37
CA LEU A 250 8.81 7.41 -18.71
C LEU A 250 7.40 7.34 -19.28
N VAL A 251 6.85 8.49 -19.69
CA VAL A 251 5.56 8.62 -20.37
C VAL A 251 5.78 9.28 -21.73
N MET A 252 5.23 8.69 -22.78
CA MET A 252 5.27 9.21 -24.14
C MET A 252 3.86 9.28 -24.72
N GLY A 253 3.49 10.41 -25.32
CA GLY A 253 2.13 10.71 -25.78
C GLY A 253 1.48 11.81 -24.96
N ASP A 254 0.17 11.68 -24.74
CA ASP A 254 -0.63 12.67 -24.00
C ASP A 254 -0.50 12.49 -22.48
N SER A 255 -0.10 13.55 -21.77
CA SER A 255 -0.05 13.54 -20.30
C SER A 255 -0.05 14.97 -19.74
N ASN A 256 0.12 15.12 -18.43
CA ASN A 256 0.22 16.39 -17.74
C ASN A 256 1.58 16.49 -17.01
N THR A 257 2.13 17.69 -16.90
CA THR A 257 3.33 17.95 -16.10
C THR A 257 3.01 17.90 -14.60
N GLY A 258 4.03 17.69 -13.75
CA GLY A 258 3.88 17.88 -12.30
C GLY A 258 3.50 19.33 -11.93
N ASN A 259 2.92 19.51 -10.75
CA ASN A 259 2.45 20.80 -10.22
C ASN A 259 3.25 21.32 -9.01
N ASP A 260 4.37 20.69 -8.66
CA ASP A 260 5.16 21.05 -7.49
C ASP A 260 5.74 22.48 -7.63
N VAL A 261 6.39 22.72 -8.78
CA VAL A 261 7.21 23.92 -9.02
C VAL A 261 6.49 24.93 -9.91
N PHE A 262 6.05 24.52 -11.10
CA PHE A 262 5.22 25.32 -12.00
C PHE A 262 3.76 24.86 -11.94
N ASP A 263 2.85 25.68 -12.48
CA ASP A 263 1.46 25.27 -12.68
C ASP A 263 1.40 24.11 -13.69
N SER A 264 0.55 23.10 -13.45
CA SER A 264 0.47 21.91 -14.31
C SER A 264 -0.15 22.26 -15.66
N VAL A 265 0.49 21.79 -16.73
CA VAL A 265 0.01 21.94 -18.11
C VAL A 265 -0.11 20.57 -18.78
N GLY A 266 -1.10 20.42 -19.65
CA GLY A 266 -1.20 19.24 -20.51
C GLY A 266 -0.20 19.35 -21.67
N PHE A 267 0.31 18.20 -22.11
CA PHE A 267 1.25 18.12 -23.23
C PHE A 267 1.07 16.85 -24.04
N ARG A 268 1.57 16.87 -25.27
CA ARG A 268 1.81 15.69 -26.09
C ARG A 268 3.31 15.60 -26.42
N GLY A 269 3.99 14.61 -25.89
CA GLY A 269 5.45 14.51 -26.03
C GLY A 269 6.06 13.43 -25.16
N ALA A 270 7.21 13.68 -24.56
CA ALA A 270 7.88 12.77 -23.64
C ALA A 270 8.08 13.41 -22.26
N ARG A 271 7.89 12.63 -21.21
CA ARG A 271 8.14 13.01 -19.82
C ARG A 271 8.88 11.91 -19.08
N LEU A 272 9.93 12.28 -18.36
CA LEU A 272 10.67 11.41 -17.45
C LEU A 272 10.69 12.05 -16.07
N TYR A 273 10.08 11.39 -15.09
CA TYR A 273 9.97 11.91 -13.72
C TYR A 273 10.30 10.85 -12.69
N SER A 274 10.86 11.27 -11.56
CA SER A 274 11.09 10.40 -10.40
C SER A 274 9.76 9.99 -9.75
N SER A 275 9.58 8.68 -9.51
CA SER A 275 8.36 8.13 -8.92
C SER A 275 8.53 7.87 -7.43
N ASP A 276 7.68 8.51 -6.61
CA ASP A 276 7.68 8.36 -5.16
C ASP A 276 7.22 6.95 -4.74
N ASN A 277 6.39 6.30 -5.57
CA ASN A 277 5.82 4.97 -5.33
C ASN A 277 6.89 3.86 -5.28
N MET A 278 7.99 4.04 -6.03
CA MET A 278 9.13 3.09 -6.06
C MET A 278 9.97 3.11 -4.78
N TYR A 279 9.76 4.09 -3.90
CA TYR A 279 10.35 4.10 -2.56
C TYR A 279 9.41 3.43 -1.57
N PRO A 280 9.93 2.73 -0.54
CA PRO A 280 9.13 2.21 0.58
C PRO A 280 8.28 3.31 1.24
N ASP A 281 7.12 2.96 1.81
CA ASP A 281 6.22 3.93 2.45
C ASP A 281 6.92 4.73 3.55
N SER A 282 7.86 4.08 4.24
CA SER A 282 8.73 4.65 5.26
C SER A 282 9.67 5.74 4.76
N LEU A 283 9.87 5.87 3.45
CA LEU A 283 10.69 6.89 2.80
C LEU A 283 9.88 7.88 1.95
N GLN A 284 8.57 7.71 1.84
CA GLN A 284 7.70 8.63 1.11
C GLN A 284 7.44 9.92 1.90
N GLY A 285 7.21 11.02 1.18
CA GLY A 285 7.00 12.35 1.76
C GLY A 285 8.20 12.85 2.60
N TYR A 286 8.01 13.99 3.28
CA TYR A 286 8.98 14.52 4.22
C TYR A 286 8.73 13.98 5.63
N ALA A 287 9.77 13.46 6.27
CA ALA A 287 9.83 13.22 7.71
C ALA A 287 11.21 13.67 8.21
N PRO A 288 11.32 14.32 9.38
CA PRO A 288 12.59 14.76 9.92
C PRO A 288 13.46 13.56 10.28
N THR A 289 14.76 13.65 10.03
CA THR A 289 15.72 12.63 10.47
C THR A 289 15.98 12.79 11.95
N VAL A 290 15.69 11.75 12.74
CA VAL A 290 15.95 11.74 14.19
C VAL A 290 17.37 11.27 14.41
N ARG A 291 18.24 12.14 14.96
CA ARG A 291 19.64 11.84 15.27
C ARG A 291 19.86 11.87 16.78
N GLY A 292 20.66 10.93 17.28
CA GLY A 292 21.01 10.86 18.70
C GLY A 292 22.23 9.98 18.96
N ILE A 293 22.62 9.84 20.22
CA ILE A 293 23.71 8.96 20.67
C ILE A 293 23.19 8.10 21.81
N ALA A 294 23.26 6.78 21.62
CA ALA A 294 23.00 5.79 22.66
C ALA A 294 24.32 5.46 23.37
N ARG A 295 24.35 5.47 24.71
CA ARG A 295 25.54 5.09 25.48
C ARG A 295 25.71 3.57 25.55
N THR A 296 24.61 2.84 25.52
CA THR A 296 24.53 1.38 25.62
C THR A 296 23.65 0.81 24.51
N ALA A 297 23.44 -0.51 24.49
CA ALA A 297 22.42 -1.11 23.65
C ALA A 297 21.05 -0.67 24.18
N ALA A 298 20.43 0.30 23.50
CA ALA A 298 19.31 1.06 24.00
C ALA A 298 18.05 0.80 23.19
N LYS A 299 16.90 0.90 23.86
CA LYS A 299 15.59 0.86 23.20
C LYS A 299 15.18 2.28 22.84
N LEU A 300 15.07 2.55 21.55
CA LEU A 300 14.58 3.81 21.01
C LEU A 300 13.06 3.72 20.81
N THR A 301 12.33 4.66 21.40
CA THR A 301 10.88 4.81 21.23
C THR A 301 10.57 6.22 20.76
N ILE A 302 9.92 6.37 19.61
CA ILE A 302 9.45 7.65 19.08
C ILE A 302 7.93 7.67 19.14
N ARG A 303 7.38 8.69 19.80
CA ARG A 303 5.96 8.94 19.92
C ARG A 303 5.56 10.16 19.11
N GLN A 304 4.35 10.14 18.58
CA GLN A 304 3.70 11.32 17.99
C GLN A 304 2.27 11.36 18.50
N ASN A 305 1.84 12.52 18.99
CA ASN A 305 0.51 12.69 19.62
C ASN A 305 0.24 11.67 20.74
N GLY A 306 1.28 11.29 21.50
CA GLY A 306 1.20 10.30 22.58
C GLY A 306 1.24 8.83 22.14
N TYR A 307 1.07 8.54 20.86
CA TYR A 307 1.14 7.17 20.33
C TYR A 307 2.56 6.80 19.92
N VAL A 308 3.00 5.58 20.23
CA VAL A 308 4.28 5.05 19.74
C VAL A 308 4.17 4.79 18.24
N ILE A 309 4.87 5.59 17.44
CA ILE A 309 4.90 5.46 15.96
C ILE A 309 6.12 4.70 15.47
N TYR A 310 7.18 4.65 16.27
CA TYR A 310 8.40 3.92 15.96
C TYR A 310 9.02 3.38 17.24
N GLN A 311 9.46 2.13 17.19
CA GLN A 311 10.20 1.49 18.26
C GLN A 311 11.25 0.58 17.63
N SER A 312 12.50 0.72 18.06
CA SER A 312 13.62 -0.10 17.58
C SER A 312 14.70 -0.20 18.67
N TYR A 313 15.57 -1.20 18.57
CA TYR A 313 16.77 -1.30 19.39
C TYR A 313 17.96 -0.77 18.59
N VAL A 314 18.76 0.10 19.22
CA VAL A 314 19.96 0.69 18.62
C VAL A 314 21.21 0.22 19.37
N SER A 315 22.27 -0.07 18.63
CA SER A 315 23.58 -0.40 19.20
C SER A 315 24.20 0.82 19.91
N PRO A 316 25.14 0.62 20.86
CA PRO A 316 25.88 1.73 21.46
C PRO A 316 26.58 2.59 20.39
N GLY A 317 26.43 3.90 20.45
CA GLY A 317 26.99 4.86 19.50
C GLY A 317 25.95 5.82 18.90
N ALA A 318 26.38 6.58 17.91
CA ALA A 318 25.51 7.50 17.19
C ALA A 318 24.52 6.74 16.30
N PHE A 319 23.26 7.16 16.28
CA PHE A 319 22.22 6.61 15.41
C PHE A 319 21.50 7.71 14.63
N ALA A 320 20.95 7.35 13.47
CA ALA A 320 20.09 8.21 12.67
C ALA A 320 18.92 7.40 12.12
N ILE A 321 17.69 7.82 12.44
CA ILE A 321 16.46 7.22 11.93
C ILE A 321 15.96 8.08 10.77
N THR A 322 16.04 7.53 9.57
CA THR A 322 15.67 8.19 8.30
C THR A 322 14.39 7.62 7.69
N ASP A 323 13.82 6.56 8.27
CA ASP A 323 12.73 5.73 7.74
C ASP A 323 11.43 5.86 8.56
N LEU A 324 11.14 7.06 9.06
CA LEU A 324 9.87 7.34 9.73
C LEU A 324 8.74 7.49 8.70
N ASN A 325 7.64 6.76 8.89
CA ASN A 325 6.41 6.99 8.12
C ASN A 325 5.89 8.41 8.38
N PRO A 326 5.49 9.18 7.36
CA PRO A 326 4.78 10.43 7.56
C PRO A 326 3.36 10.13 8.05
N THR A 327 3.18 9.93 9.36
CA THR A 327 1.90 9.57 10.00
C THR A 327 0.92 10.73 10.07
N SER A 328 1.38 11.96 9.84
CA SER A 328 0.58 13.17 9.74
C SER A 328 1.32 14.24 8.93
N SER A 329 0.62 15.28 8.49
CA SER A 329 1.24 16.49 7.91
C SER A 329 2.00 17.33 8.94
N SER A 330 1.93 16.96 10.23
CA SER A 330 2.38 17.81 11.34
C SER A 330 2.22 17.14 12.71
N GLY A 331 3.09 17.49 13.64
CA GLY A 331 2.99 17.14 15.05
C GLY A 331 4.30 16.59 15.61
N ASP A 332 4.74 17.13 16.75
CA ASP A 332 6.08 16.90 17.25
C ASP A 332 6.36 15.44 17.60
N LEU A 333 7.59 15.01 17.31
CA LEU A 333 8.07 13.67 17.59
C LEU A 333 8.79 13.67 18.94
N GLU A 334 8.24 12.94 19.89
CA GLU A 334 8.84 12.73 21.19
C GLU A 334 9.72 11.49 21.16
N VAL A 335 11.02 11.69 21.33
CA VAL A 335 12.03 10.63 21.28
C VAL A 335 12.44 10.27 22.70
N THR A 336 12.35 8.99 23.03
CA THR A 336 12.83 8.41 24.29
C THR A 336 13.86 7.33 23.98
N VAL A 337 15.05 7.44 24.54
CA VAL A 337 16.12 6.43 24.48
C VAL A 337 16.24 5.81 25.86
N ASP A 338 15.76 4.57 26.00
CA ASP A 338 15.88 3.78 27.22
C ASP A 338 17.20 3.00 27.19
N GLU A 339 18.16 3.39 28.01
CA GLU A 339 19.47 2.75 28.11
C GLU A 339 19.39 1.47 28.96
N LYS A 340 20.33 0.54 28.77
CA LYS A 340 20.37 -0.74 29.50
C LYS A 340 20.61 -0.57 31.00
N ASP A 341 21.22 0.54 31.41
CA ASP A 341 21.44 0.91 32.82
C ASP A 341 20.18 1.48 33.50
N GLY A 342 19.06 1.57 32.77
CA GLY A 342 17.78 2.10 33.24
C GLY A 342 17.67 3.63 33.14
N SER A 343 18.71 4.33 32.69
CA SER A 343 18.63 5.76 32.42
C SER A 343 17.84 6.04 31.14
N GLN A 344 17.08 7.15 31.13
CA GLN A 344 16.29 7.56 29.96
C GLN A 344 16.77 8.91 29.43
N GLN A 345 16.94 9.01 28.13
CA GLN A 345 17.15 10.29 27.44
C GLN A 345 15.87 10.66 26.69
N ARG A 346 15.28 11.83 26.97
CA ARG A 346 14.05 12.30 26.32
C ARG A 346 14.29 13.65 25.64
N TYR A 347 13.91 13.76 24.38
CA TYR A 347 13.97 15.01 23.62
C TYR A 347 12.89 15.03 22.53
N THR A 348 12.52 16.23 22.08
CA THR A 348 11.46 16.42 21.09
C THR A 348 12.06 16.93 19.78
N VAL A 349 11.66 16.30 18.67
CA VAL A 349 11.98 16.73 17.31
C VAL A 349 10.71 17.31 16.69
N PRO A 350 10.61 18.64 16.51
CA PRO A 350 9.38 19.22 16.02
C PRO A 350 9.17 18.90 14.53
N TYR A 351 7.93 18.62 14.15
CA TYR A 351 7.60 18.16 12.80
C TYR A 351 6.44 18.96 12.21
N SER A 352 6.71 19.58 11.06
CA SER A 352 5.73 20.24 10.20
C SER A 352 6.23 20.08 8.77
N THR A 353 5.31 19.94 7.80
CA THR A 353 5.69 19.80 6.40
C THR A 353 4.86 20.67 5.49
N VAL A 354 5.50 21.21 4.45
CA VAL A 354 4.84 21.79 3.27
C VAL A 354 5.10 20.85 2.08
N PRO A 355 4.21 20.79 1.08
CA PRO A 355 4.28 19.79 0.00
C PRO A 355 5.63 19.71 -0.74
N LEU A 356 6.41 20.79 -0.74
CA LEU A 356 7.70 20.89 -1.42
C LEU A 356 8.89 20.33 -0.62
N LEU A 357 8.77 20.10 0.69
CA LEU A 357 9.91 19.59 1.48
C LEU A 357 10.25 18.16 1.09
N GLN A 358 11.55 17.88 1.04
CA GLN A 358 12.10 16.57 0.70
C GLN A 358 13.02 16.10 1.83
N ARG A 359 13.08 14.78 2.02
CA ARG A 359 14.01 14.17 2.98
C ARG A 359 15.45 14.44 2.56
N GLU A 360 16.33 14.53 3.55
CA GLU A 360 17.76 14.68 3.33
C GLU A 360 18.29 13.58 2.39
N GLY A 361 19.04 13.99 1.35
CA GLY A 361 19.59 13.09 0.33
C GLY A 361 18.63 12.68 -0.79
N ARG A 362 17.35 13.07 -0.71
CA ARG A 362 16.34 12.75 -1.72
C ARG A 362 16.32 13.79 -2.83
N VAL A 363 16.37 13.34 -4.08
CA VAL A 363 16.28 14.19 -5.26
C VAL A 363 15.05 13.77 -6.07
N LYS A 364 14.15 14.72 -6.30
CA LYS A 364 12.98 14.59 -7.17
C LYS A 364 13.23 15.41 -8.43
N TYR A 365 12.90 14.88 -9.60
CA TYR A 365 13.01 15.61 -10.86
C TYR A 365 11.84 15.30 -11.80
N ASP A 366 11.55 16.24 -12.69
CA ASP A 366 10.53 16.10 -13.73
C ASP A 366 11.01 16.81 -15.00
N LEU A 367 11.24 16.03 -16.07
CA LEU A 367 11.71 16.51 -17.37
C LEU A 367 10.62 16.25 -18.41
N VAL A 368 10.20 17.28 -19.13
CA VAL A 368 9.12 17.23 -20.13
C VAL A 368 9.58 17.93 -21.40
N ALA A 369 9.28 17.35 -22.56
CA ALA A 369 9.43 17.99 -23.86
C ALA A 369 8.27 17.58 -24.77
N GLY A 370 7.53 18.55 -25.31
CA GLY A 370 6.37 18.26 -26.15
C GLY A 370 5.54 19.48 -26.51
N ASP A 371 4.46 19.26 -27.25
CA ASP A 371 3.52 20.30 -27.62
C ASP A 371 2.52 20.54 -26.49
N PHE A 372 2.31 21.80 -26.14
CA PHE A 372 1.30 22.20 -25.16
C PHE A 372 -0.11 21.81 -25.62
N ARG A 373 -0.91 21.30 -24.69
CA ARG A 373 -2.29 20.86 -24.94
C ARG A 373 -3.18 21.15 -23.73
N SER A 374 -4.22 21.93 -23.95
CA SER A 374 -5.27 22.19 -22.95
C SER A 374 -6.63 21.60 -23.30
N GLY A 375 -6.86 21.29 -24.58
CA GLY A 375 -8.19 20.94 -25.09
C GLY A 375 -9.05 22.17 -25.45
N ASN A 376 -8.59 23.39 -25.18
CA ASN A 376 -9.27 24.62 -25.55
C ASN A 376 -8.92 25.03 -26.99
N SER A 377 -9.94 25.24 -27.83
CA SER A 377 -9.78 25.62 -29.24
C SER A 377 -9.16 27.03 -29.45
N GLN A 378 -9.27 27.90 -28.44
CA GLN A 378 -8.75 29.27 -28.44
C GLN A 378 -7.27 29.35 -28.08
N GLN A 379 -6.66 28.24 -27.67
CA GLN A 379 -5.24 28.15 -27.39
C GLN A 379 -4.49 27.50 -28.56
N SER A 380 -3.23 27.91 -28.72
CA SER A 380 -2.25 27.32 -29.62
C SER A 380 -1.54 26.16 -28.91
N SER A 381 -0.81 25.35 -29.69
CA SER A 381 -0.03 24.21 -29.17
C SER A 381 1.46 24.44 -29.40
N PRO A 382 2.09 25.42 -28.72
CA PRO A 382 3.52 25.64 -28.85
C PRO A 382 4.31 24.45 -28.28
N PHE A 383 5.40 24.08 -28.96
CA PHE A 383 6.38 23.16 -28.39
C PHE A 383 7.07 23.83 -27.19
N PHE A 384 7.20 23.08 -26.09
CA PHE A 384 7.89 23.54 -24.89
C PHE A 384 8.77 22.45 -24.26
N PHE A 385 9.76 22.91 -23.51
CA PHE A 385 10.60 22.11 -22.63
C PHE A 385 10.42 22.58 -21.19
N GLN A 386 10.26 21.65 -20.26
CA GLN A 386 10.22 21.91 -18.83
C GLN A 386 11.18 20.98 -18.11
N GLY A 387 11.96 21.53 -17.19
CA GLY A 387 12.79 20.75 -16.28
C GLY A 387 12.71 21.30 -14.87
N THR A 388 12.38 20.45 -13.90
CA THR A 388 12.34 20.83 -12.47
C THR A 388 13.16 19.85 -11.64
N VAL A 389 13.75 20.36 -10.56
CA VAL A 389 14.51 19.58 -9.59
C VAL A 389 14.23 20.07 -8.17
N ILE A 390 14.06 19.14 -7.25
CA ILE A 390 13.84 19.40 -5.82
C ILE A 390 14.79 18.48 -5.06
N ALA A 391 15.66 19.06 -4.24
CA ALA A 391 16.68 18.32 -3.49
C ALA A 391 16.56 18.59 -2.00
N GLY A 392 16.41 17.52 -1.20
CA GLY A 392 16.44 17.58 0.25
C GLY A 392 17.89 17.63 0.75
N LEU A 393 18.20 18.71 1.47
CA LEU A 393 19.52 19.03 2.01
C LEU A 393 19.54 18.77 3.54
N PRO A 394 20.73 18.74 4.17
CA PRO A 394 20.85 18.58 5.61
C PRO A 394 20.10 19.66 6.42
N ALA A 395 19.81 19.33 7.68
CA ALA A 395 19.11 20.21 8.64
C ALA A 395 17.68 20.63 8.21
N GLY A 396 17.00 19.76 7.46
CA GLY A 396 15.60 19.97 7.05
C GLY A 396 15.42 21.09 6.03
N LEU A 397 16.49 21.47 5.32
CA LEU A 397 16.47 22.40 4.20
C LEU A 397 16.11 21.65 2.92
N THR A 398 15.33 22.24 2.03
CA THR A 398 15.06 21.72 0.69
C THR A 398 15.28 22.85 -0.29
N ALA A 399 16.10 22.64 -1.31
CA ALA A 399 16.30 23.59 -2.39
C ALA A 399 15.62 23.06 -3.65
N TYR A 400 14.98 23.94 -4.41
CA TYR A 400 14.34 23.56 -5.66
C TYR A 400 14.42 24.65 -6.72
N GLY A 401 14.29 24.24 -7.96
CA GLY A 401 14.24 25.15 -9.08
C GLY A 401 13.77 24.46 -10.34
N GLY A 402 13.59 25.27 -11.38
CA GLY A 402 13.18 24.75 -12.67
C GLY A 402 13.19 25.80 -13.76
N THR A 403 13.04 25.33 -14.99
CA THR A 403 12.92 26.16 -16.18
C THR A 403 11.78 25.67 -17.04
N GLN A 404 11.08 26.60 -17.69
CA GLN A 404 10.13 26.35 -18.77
C GLN A 404 10.54 27.19 -19.97
N LEU A 405 10.67 26.57 -21.14
CA LEU A 405 11.15 27.20 -22.37
C LEU A 405 10.20 26.84 -23.52
N ALA A 406 9.65 27.87 -24.17
CA ALA A 406 8.89 27.79 -25.40
C ALA A 406 9.27 28.99 -26.29
N ASP A 407 8.77 29.02 -27.53
CA ASP A 407 9.09 30.10 -28.48
C ASP A 407 8.71 31.49 -27.93
N ARG A 408 7.47 31.62 -27.44
CA ARG A 408 6.89 32.86 -26.89
C ARG A 408 6.97 32.98 -25.37
N TYR A 409 7.59 32.03 -24.67
CA TYR A 409 7.58 31.99 -23.20
C TYR A 409 8.86 31.41 -22.61
N ARG A 410 9.45 32.09 -21.63
CA ARG A 410 10.61 31.60 -20.87
C ARG A 410 10.43 31.92 -19.41
N ALA A 411 10.53 30.93 -18.55
CA ALA A 411 10.48 31.11 -17.11
C ALA A 411 11.55 30.32 -16.38
N VAL A 412 12.07 30.91 -15.31
CA VAL A 412 13.02 30.29 -14.38
C VAL A 412 12.50 30.51 -12.97
N VAL A 413 12.55 29.47 -12.14
CA VAL A 413 12.14 29.52 -10.75
C VAL A 413 13.24 29.00 -9.86
N VAL A 414 13.42 29.66 -8.72
CA VAL A 414 14.34 29.27 -7.66
C VAL A 414 13.59 29.40 -6.33
N GLY A 415 13.69 28.37 -5.50
CA GLY A 415 13.04 28.34 -4.21
C GLY A 415 13.79 27.51 -3.18
N ALA A 416 13.44 27.75 -1.93
CA ALA A 416 13.90 26.98 -0.80
C ALA A 416 12.80 26.84 0.24
N GLY A 417 12.75 25.68 0.86
CA GLY A 417 11.88 25.41 2.00
C GLY A 417 12.67 24.88 3.18
N ARG A 418 12.17 25.10 4.38
CA ARG A 418 12.78 24.59 5.61
C ARG A 418 11.71 24.23 6.64
N ASN A 419 11.90 23.10 7.31
CA ASN A 419 11.22 22.86 8.58
C ASN A 419 11.92 23.67 9.69
N LEU A 420 11.27 24.72 10.18
CA LEU A 420 11.74 25.58 11.27
C LEU A 420 11.40 25.00 12.66
N GLY A 421 10.86 23.79 12.70
CA GLY A 421 10.55 23.07 13.92
C GLY A 421 9.32 23.66 14.64
N ASP A 422 9.53 24.25 15.82
CA ASP A 422 8.46 24.82 16.64
C ASP A 422 7.69 25.94 15.91
N TRP A 423 8.36 26.62 14.98
CA TRP A 423 7.77 27.66 14.15
C TRP A 423 7.09 27.14 12.89
N GLY A 424 7.07 25.82 12.64
CA GLY A 424 6.41 25.20 11.49
C GLY A 424 7.34 25.01 10.29
N ALA A 425 6.77 24.76 9.12
CA ALA A 425 7.48 24.63 7.87
C ALA A 425 7.17 25.79 6.94
N VAL A 426 8.20 26.34 6.30
CA VAL A 426 8.09 27.43 5.33
C VAL A 426 8.66 27.01 3.99
N SER A 427 8.10 27.52 2.88
CA SER A 427 8.69 27.46 1.55
C SER A 427 8.50 28.78 0.84
N VAL A 428 9.55 29.25 0.17
CA VAL A 428 9.53 30.48 -0.61
C VAL A 428 10.17 30.22 -1.97
N ASP A 429 9.48 30.61 -3.03
CA ASP A 429 10.05 30.64 -4.37
C ASP A 429 9.75 31.93 -5.13
N VAL A 430 10.67 32.26 -6.03
CA VAL A 430 10.53 33.36 -6.97
C VAL A 430 10.62 32.78 -8.38
N THR A 431 9.58 33.01 -9.17
CA THR A 431 9.56 32.72 -10.59
C THR A 431 9.75 34.02 -11.36
N HIS A 432 10.73 34.06 -12.26
CA HIS A 432 10.87 35.12 -13.26
C HIS A 432 10.40 34.59 -14.62
N ALA A 433 9.54 35.34 -15.30
CA ALA A 433 9.00 34.98 -16.60
C ALA A 433 9.15 36.13 -17.61
N ARG A 434 9.49 35.77 -18.85
CA ARG A 434 9.43 36.62 -20.04
C ARG A 434 8.44 35.99 -21.01
N SER A 435 7.43 36.75 -21.38
CA SER A 435 6.26 36.26 -22.11
C SER A 435 5.96 37.17 -23.30
N GLN A 436 5.59 36.60 -24.43
CA GLN A 436 5.06 37.32 -25.58
C GLN A 436 3.60 36.92 -25.79
N LEU A 437 2.67 37.87 -25.66
CA LEU A 437 1.23 37.59 -25.71
C LEU A 437 0.71 37.47 -27.15
N ALA A 438 -0.60 37.25 -27.28
CA ALA A 438 -1.30 37.09 -28.55
C ALA A 438 -1.21 38.33 -29.47
N ASP A 439 -1.04 39.53 -28.90
CA ASP A 439 -0.86 40.80 -29.62
C ASP A 439 0.62 41.11 -29.92
N ASP A 440 1.50 40.11 -29.79
CA ASP A 440 2.95 40.19 -29.94
C ASP A 440 3.66 41.14 -28.94
N SER A 441 2.94 41.66 -27.94
CA SER A 441 3.56 42.46 -26.87
C SER A 441 4.42 41.60 -25.95
N THR A 442 5.62 42.09 -25.61
CA THR A 442 6.55 41.40 -24.71
C THR A 442 6.42 41.95 -23.29
N HIS A 443 6.25 41.06 -22.33
CA HIS A 443 6.14 41.36 -20.90
C HIS A 443 7.22 40.62 -20.11
N GLN A 444 7.65 41.24 -19.03
CA GLN A 444 8.52 40.63 -18.04
C GLN A 444 7.88 40.79 -16.67
N GLY A 445 7.93 39.73 -15.87
CA GLY A 445 7.36 39.76 -14.54
C GLY A 445 7.97 38.74 -13.61
N GLN A 446 7.73 38.96 -12.33
CA GLN A 446 8.09 38.05 -11.25
C GLN A 446 6.84 37.62 -10.49
N SER A 447 6.87 36.40 -9.95
CA SER A 447 5.89 35.85 -9.03
C SER A 447 6.61 35.29 -7.80
N LEU A 448 6.23 35.77 -6.61
CA LEU A 448 6.71 35.29 -5.32
C LEU A 448 5.63 34.38 -4.71
N ARG A 449 5.98 33.15 -4.36
CA ARG A 449 5.09 32.21 -3.66
C ARG A 449 5.65 31.91 -2.28
N PHE A 450 4.80 32.05 -1.26
CA PHE A 450 5.07 31.73 0.13
C PHE A 450 4.09 30.64 0.57
N LEU A 451 4.60 29.55 1.15
CA LEU A 451 3.80 28.49 1.74
C LEU A 451 4.23 28.29 3.19
N TYR A 452 3.26 28.11 4.07
CA TYR A 452 3.47 27.84 5.49
C TYR A 452 2.53 26.74 5.98
N ALA A 453 3.04 25.87 6.85
CA ALA A 453 2.26 24.86 7.53
C ALA A 453 2.75 24.67 8.97
N LYS A 454 1.81 24.48 9.91
CA LYS A 454 2.11 24.21 11.32
C LYS A 454 0.94 23.49 11.98
N SER A 455 1.21 22.50 12.82
CA SER A 455 0.21 22.04 13.79
C SER A 455 0.60 22.40 15.21
N LEU A 456 -0.42 22.81 15.95
CA LEU A 456 -0.41 23.15 17.36
C LEU A 456 -1.22 22.08 18.09
N ASN A 457 -0.66 20.89 18.22
CA ASN A 457 -1.36 19.72 18.77
C ASN A 457 -1.92 19.96 20.17
N ASN A 458 -1.21 20.71 21.02
CA ASN A 458 -1.66 21.04 22.38
C ASN A 458 -2.97 21.83 22.41
N TYR A 459 -3.25 22.60 21.36
CA TYR A 459 -4.48 23.38 21.21
C TYR A 459 -5.48 22.72 20.25
N GLY A 460 -5.11 21.61 19.60
CA GLY A 460 -5.93 20.95 18.58
C GLY A 460 -6.00 21.69 17.23
N THR A 461 -5.22 22.75 17.02
CA THR A 461 -5.23 23.57 15.79
C THR A 461 -4.22 23.06 14.78
N ASN A 462 -4.64 22.85 13.53
CA ASN A 462 -3.79 22.45 12.41
C ASN A 462 -3.91 23.46 11.26
N PHE A 463 -2.84 24.21 11.00
CA PHE A 463 -2.67 25.03 9.81
C PHE A 463 -2.08 24.16 8.71
N GLN A 464 -2.94 23.48 7.97
CA GLN A 464 -2.54 22.54 6.90
C GLN A 464 -1.80 23.26 5.77
N LEU A 465 -2.31 24.42 5.35
CA LEU A 465 -1.68 25.24 4.32
C LEU A 465 -2.10 26.70 4.44
N LEU A 466 -1.13 27.59 4.62
CA LEU A 466 -1.25 29.03 4.39
C LEU A 466 -0.39 29.39 3.19
N GLY A 467 -1.03 29.72 2.07
CA GLY A 467 -0.37 30.04 0.82
C GLY A 467 -0.61 31.49 0.42
N TYR A 468 0.44 32.20 0.03
CA TYR A 468 0.32 33.50 -0.59
C TYR A 468 1.19 33.58 -1.83
N ARG A 469 0.60 33.87 -2.98
CA ARG A 469 1.31 34.12 -4.24
C ARG A 469 1.06 35.54 -4.68
N TYR A 470 2.12 36.31 -4.88
CA TYR A 470 2.06 37.67 -5.42
C TYR A 470 2.77 37.71 -6.77
N SER A 471 2.10 38.24 -7.78
CA SER A 471 2.58 38.33 -9.15
C SER A 471 2.54 39.78 -9.64
N THR A 472 3.66 40.24 -10.18
CA THR A 472 3.75 41.57 -10.83
C THR A 472 2.84 41.66 -12.06
N ARG A 473 2.53 42.88 -12.50
CA ARG A 473 1.59 43.12 -13.62
C ARG A 473 1.98 42.42 -14.92
N GLY A 474 3.28 42.29 -15.20
CA GLY A 474 3.82 41.65 -16.39
C GLY A 474 4.10 40.14 -16.25
N PHE A 475 3.67 39.50 -15.15
CA PHE A 475 3.85 38.07 -14.96
C PHE A 475 2.70 37.30 -15.62
N TYR A 476 3.07 36.38 -16.51
CA TYR A 476 2.17 35.46 -17.21
C TYR A 476 2.75 34.05 -17.12
N THR A 477 1.90 33.04 -17.28
CA THR A 477 2.28 31.62 -17.32
C THR A 477 2.29 31.09 -18.76
N LEU A 478 2.78 29.86 -18.96
CA LEU A 478 2.73 29.21 -20.28
C LEU A 478 1.30 29.06 -20.80
N ASP A 479 0.34 28.75 -19.91
CA ASP A 479 -1.08 28.64 -20.24
C ASP A 479 -1.66 30.00 -20.72
N ASP A 480 -1.27 31.11 -20.08
CA ASP A 480 -1.71 32.45 -20.50
C ASP A 480 -1.16 32.83 -21.89
N VAL A 481 0.09 32.45 -22.19
CA VAL A 481 0.75 32.74 -23.49
C VAL A 481 0.20 31.89 -24.63
N ALA A 482 -0.38 30.73 -24.33
CA ALA A 482 -0.91 29.83 -25.34
C ALA A 482 -2.14 30.42 -26.06
N TYR A 483 -2.87 31.36 -25.46
CA TYR A 483 -4.05 31.97 -26.08
C TYR A 483 -3.77 32.67 -27.41
N ARG A 484 -4.68 32.52 -28.37
CA ARG A 484 -4.60 33.13 -29.72
C ARG A 484 -5.15 34.56 -29.79
N SER A 485 -5.91 34.99 -28.78
CA SER A 485 -6.49 36.33 -28.68
C SER A 485 -6.31 36.90 -27.27
N MET A 486 -6.26 38.23 -27.16
CA MET A 486 -6.09 38.94 -25.88
C MET A 486 -7.29 38.82 -24.95
N GLU A 487 -8.49 38.70 -25.51
CA GLU A 487 -9.71 38.42 -24.77
C GLU A 487 -10.61 37.52 -25.62
N GLY A 488 -11.45 36.74 -24.94
CA GLY A 488 -12.37 35.84 -25.59
C GLY A 488 -13.30 35.18 -24.59
N TYR A 489 -14.47 34.81 -25.09
CA TYR A 489 -15.35 33.87 -24.42
C TYR A 489 -15.26 32.57 -25.18
N ASP A 490 -15.02 31.48 -24.47
CA ASP A 490 -15.25 30.15 -24.99
C ASP A 490 -16.75 29.87 -24.85
N TYR A 491 -17.42 29.79 -25.99
CA TYR A 491 -18.83 29.45 -26.05
C TYR A 491 -18.95 27.98 -26.43
N GLU A 492 -19.94 27.30 -25.88
CA GLU A 492 -20.27 25.97 -26.37
C GLU A 492 -20.71 26.06 -27.84
N TYR A 493 -19.85 25.59 -28.75
CA TYR A 493 -20.16 25.51 -30.17
C TYR A 493 -20.91 24.20 -30.43
N ASP A 494 -22.17 24.32 -30.84
CA ASP A 494 -22.89 23.20 -31.44
C ASP A 494 -22.23 22.81 -32.77
N SER A 495 -22.15 21.50 -33.06
CA SER A 495 -21.32 20.97 -34.15
C SER A 495 -21.82 21.32 -35.56
N ASP A 496 -22.97 21.99 -35.67
CA ASP A 496 -23.58 22.40 -36.94
C ASP A 496 -23.55 23.92 -37.20
N GLY A 497 -22.72 24.68 -36.45
CA GLY A 497 -22.42 26.08 -36.77
C GLY A 497 -23.59 27.07 -36.63
N ARG A 498 -24.70 26.68 -35.99
CA ARG A 498 -25.82 27.59 -35.68
C ARG A 498 -25.94 27.82 -34.19
N ARG A 499 -25.94 29.10 -33.82
CA ARG A 499 -25.95 29.61 -32.44
C ARG A 499 -27.18 29.12 -31.66
N HIS A 500 -26.99 28.73 -30.41
CA HIS A 500 -28.03 28.85 -29.39
C HIS A 500 -28.64 30.26 -29.42
N LYS A 501 -29.95 30.40 -29.20
CA LYS A 501 -30.58 31.73 -29.04
C LYS A 501 -29.98 32.53 -27.88
N VAL A 502 -29.28 31.89 -26.94
CA VAL A 502 -28.45 32.51 -25.90
C VAL A 502 -27.17 31.67 -25.74
N PRO A 503 -25.99 32.14 -26.17
CA PRO A 503 -24.74 31.39 -26.00
C PRO A 503 -24.35 31.33 -24.52
N VAL A 504 -24.15 30.11 -23.99
CA VAL A 504 -23.61 29.91 -22.63
C VAL A 504 -22.09 29.98 -22.73
N ALA A 505 -21.49 30.98 -22.08
CA ALA A 505 -20.03 31.07 -21.98
C ALA A 505 -19.54 29.98 -21.00
N GLN A 506 -18.71 29.06 -21.47
CA GLN A 506 -18.07 28.02 -20.66
C GLN A 506 -16.85 28.57 -19.91
N SER A 507 -16.09 29.45 -20.56
CA SER A 507 -14.99 30.15 -19.90
C SER A 507 -14.78 31.53 -20.52
N TYR A 508 -14.21 32.44 -19.73
CA TYR A 508 -13.79 33.76 -20.19
C TYR A 508 -12.31 33.93 -19.88
N HIS A 509 -11.54 34.38 -20.87
CA HIS A 509 -10.16 34.79 -20.65
C HIS A 509 -9.98 36.26 -21.04
N ASN A 510 -9.17 36.96 -20.25
CA ASN A 510 -8.67 38.28 -20.60
C ASN A 510 -7.25 38.43 -20.11
N LEU A 511 -6.30 38.45 -21.05
CA LEU A 511 -4.87 38.57 -20.75
C LEU A 511 -4.52 39.97 -20.20
N ARG A 512 -5.42 40.95 -20.30
CA ARG A 512 -5.27 42.25 -19.62
C ARG A 512 -5.50 42.13 -18.12
N TYR A 513 -6.24 41.12 -17.67
CA TYR A 513 -6.48 40.84 -16.25
C TYR A 513 -5.48 39.81 -15.74
N SER A 514 -4.19 40.18 -15.72
CA SER A 514 -3.15 39.31 -15.18
C SER A 514 -3.37 39.08 -13.67
N LYS A 515 -3.10 37.86 -13.21
CA LYS A 515 -3.28 37.45 -11.80
C LYS A 515 -2.34 38.28 -10.91
N LYS A 516 -2.88 38.96 -9.90
CA LYS A 516 -2.13 39.84 -8.97
C LYS A 516 -1.71 39.14 -7.69
N GLY A 517 -2.67 38.63 -6.95
CA GLY A 517 -2.43 38.06 -5.62
C GLY A 517 -3.38 36.92 -5.36
N ARG A 518 -2.85 35.78 -4.91
CA ARG A 518 -3.63 34.61 -4.50
C ARG A 518 -3.34 34.30 -3.05
N PHE A 519 -4.35 34.39 -2.21
CA PHE A 519 -4.32 33.90 -0.84
C PHE A 519 -5.04 32.56 -0.76
N GLN A 520 -4.48 31.61 -0.03
CA GLN A 520 -5.06 30.29 0.24
C GLN A 520 -4.92 29.96 1.71
N VAL A 521 -5.98 29.42 2.29
CA VAL A 521 -6.03 29.05 3.70
C VAL A 521 -6.74 27.71 3.85
N ASN A 522 -6.16 26.83 4.66
CA ASN A 522 -6.79 25.61 5.14
C ASN A 522 -6.39 25.39 6.59
N ILE A 523 -7.36 25.53 7.49
CA ILE A 523 -7.21 25.42 8.93
C ILE A 523 -8.26 24.43 9.43
N SER A 524 -7.84 23.48 10.26
CA SER A 524 -8.75 22.65 11.02
C SER A 524 -8.47 22.77 12.52
N GLN A 525 -9.52 22.72 13.31
CA GLN A 525 -9.48 22.84 14.76
C GLN A 525 -10.26 21.68 15.35
N ASN A 526 -9.55 20.77 16.00
CA ASN A 526 -10.16 19.70 16.78
C ASN A 526 -10.57 20.25 18.15
N LEU A 527 -11.83 20.05 18.55
CA LEU A 527 -12.39 20.47 19.84
C LEU A 527 -12.60 19.25 20.77
N GLY A 528 -11.97 18.11 20.48
CA GLY A 528 -12.12 16.86 21.22
C GLY A 528 -13.53 16.30 21.09
N ASP A 529 -14.14 15.95 22.22
CA ASP A 529 -15.50 15.39 22.27
C ASP A 529 -16.58 16.36 21.79
N TYR A 530 -16.26 17.66 21.70
CA TYR A 530 -17.17 18.68 21.17
C TYR A 530 -17.18 18.75 19.64
N GLY A 531 -16.35 17.97 18.94
CA GLY A 531 -16.33 17.89 17.47
C GLY A 531 -15.16 18.63 16.82
N SER A 532 -15.35 19.09 15.59
CA SER A 532 -14.30 19.69 14.75
C SER A 532 -14.81 20.90 13.98
N LEU A 533 -13.97 21.92 13.89
CA LEU A 533 -14.16 23.09 13.05
C LEU A 533 -13.15 23.06 11.89
N TYR A 534 -13.55 23.54 10.72
CA TYR A 534 -12.63 23.76 9.61
C TYR A 534 -12.95 25.08 8.90
N LEU A 535 -11.90 25.70 8.38
CA LEU A 535 -11.94 26.87 7.51
C LEU A 535 -11.05 26.59 6.31
N SER A 536 -11.62 26.60 5.11
CA SER A 536 -10.89 26.54 3.86
C SER A 536 -11.26 27.73 2.98
N GLY A 537 -10.32 28.19 2.16
CA GLY A 537 -10.63 29.24 1.22
C GLY A 537 -9.49 29.65 0.31
N SER A 538 -9.85 30.34 -0.76
CA SER A 538 -8.92 31.00 -1.65
C SER A 538 -9.50 32.31 -2.17
N GLN A 539 -8.66 33.33 -2.27
CA GLN A 539 -9.02 34.61 -2.85
C GLN A 539 -7.94 35.00 -3.87
N GLN A 540 -8.37 35.30 -5.09
CA GLN A 540 -7.52 35.69 -6.20
C GLN A 540 -7.94 37.07 -6.69
N ASN A 541 -6.99 38.00 -6.62
CA ASN A 541 -7.12 39.35 -7.14
C ASN A 541 -6.42 39.45 -8.51
N TYR A 542 -6.86 40.40 -9.32
CA TYR A 542 -6.35 40.63 -10.68
C TYR A 542 -5.83 42.06 -10.82
N TRP A 543 -4.96 42.28 -11.80
CA TRP A 543 -4.58 43.62 -12.23
C TRP A 543 -5.65 44.16 -13.20
N ASN A 544 -5.81 45.49 -13.22
CA ASN A 544 -6.73 46.21 -14.13
C ASN A 544 -8.24 45.94 -13.94
N THR A 545 -8.65 45.18 -12.92
CA THR A 545 -10.05 45.08 -12.47
C THR A 545 -10.12 45.10 -10.93
N ALA A 546 -11.26 45.54 -10.39
CA ALA A 546 -11.59 45.43 -8.97
C ALA A 546 -12.22 44.07 -8.62
N ASP A 547 -12.60 43.28 -9.64
CA ASP A 547 -13.24 41.99 -9.46
C ASP A 547 -12.27 40.96 -8.85
N THR A 548 -12.81 40.02 -8.09
CA THR A 548 -12.03 38.98 -7.41
C THR A 548 -12.68 37.61 -7.57
N ASN A 549 -11.86 36.57 -7.67
CA ASN A 549 -12.31 35.19 -7.51
C ASN A 549 -12.19 34.82 -6.04
N THR A 550 -13.30 34.57 -5.37
CA THR A 550 -13.34 34.30 -3.93
C THR A 550 -14.08 33.00 -3.68
N TRP A 551 -13.49 32.12 -2.88
CA TRP A 551 -14.14 30.92 -2.37
C TRP A 551 -13.76 30.74 -0.91
N TYR A 552 -14.73 30.72 -0.01
CA TYR A 552 -14.54 30.46 1.41
C TYR A 552 -15.55 29.41 1.87
N GLN A 553 -15.12 28.50 2.73
CA GLN A 553 -15.97 27.51 3.37
C GLN A 553 -15.59 27.37 4.84
N LEU A 554 -16.57 27.53 5.70
CA LEU A 554 -16.47 27.30 7.13
C LEU A 554 -17.40 26.14 7.48
N GLY A 555 -16.96 25.21 8.31
CA GLY A 555 -17.85 24.17 8.80
C GLY A 555 -17.53 23.69 10.18
N TYR A 556 -18.57 23.20 10.83
CA TYR A 556 -18.54 22.51 12.11
C TYR A 556 -19.14 21.13 11.92
N ALA A 557 -18.44 20.10 12.36
CA ALA A 557 -18.92 18.73 12.32
C ALA A 557 -18.70 18.06 13.68
N SER A 558 -19.71 17.39 14.20
CA SER A 558 -19.65 16.70 15.47
C SER A 558 -20.54 15.45 15.44
N GLY A 559 -20.41 14.62 16.45
CA GLY A 559 -21.20 13.40 16.56
C GLY A 559 -21.59 13.11 18.00
N TRP A 560 -22.81 12.58 18.17
CA TRP A 560 -23.33 12.18 19.47
C TRP A 560 -23.92 10.78 19.39
N GLN A 561 -23.36 9.83 20.15
CA GLN A 561 -23.82 8.44 20.22
C GLN A 561 -23.99 7.73 18.85
N GLY A 562 -23.13 8.05 17.88
CA GLY A 562 -23.19 7.50 16.51
C GLY A 562 -24.02 8.31 15.51
N ILE A 563 -24.77 9.32 15.97
CA ILE A 563 -25.41 10.32 15.12
C ILE A 563 -24.35 11.34 14.71
N SER A 564 -24.16 11.58 13.41
CA SER A 564 -23.26 12.63 12.91
C SER A 564 -24.06 13.83 12.41
N TYR A 565 -23.65 15.04 12.78
CA TYR A 565 -24.25 16.27 12.27
C TYR A 565 -23.16 17.27 11.86
N SER A 566 -23.46 18.07 10.85
CA SER A 566 -22.57 19.10 10.35
C SER A 566 -23.33 20.34 9.92
N LEU A 567 -22.75 21.50 10.20
CA LEU A 567 -23.21 22.79 9.74
C LEU A 567 -22.07 23.42 8.93
N SER A 568 -22.35 23.84 7.71
CA SER A 568 -21.36 24.44 6.82
C SER A 568 -21.92 25.69 6.16
N TRP A 569 -21.04 26.66 5.95
CA TRP A 569 -21.31 27.89 5.25
C TRP A 569 -20.29 28.05 4.14
N SER A 570 -20.75 28.28 2.92
CA SER A 570 -19.90 28.55 1.76
C SER A 570 -20.22 29.92 1.17
N TRP A 571 -19.19 30.57 0.64
CA TRP A 571 -19.28 31.79 -0.15
C TRP A 571 -18.39 31.63 -1.38
N SER A 572 -18.98 31.73 -2.57
CA SER A 572 -18.28 31.72 -3.84
C SER A 572 -18.63 32.92 -4.71
N GLU A 573 -17.64 33.51 -5.35
CA GLU A 573 -17.76 34.64 -6.27
C GLU A 573 -16.69 34.48 -7.37
N SER A 574 -17.07 34.75 -8.63
CA SER A 574 -16.19 34.57 -9.79
C SER A 574 -16.17 35.81 -10.68
N VAL A 575 -14.99 36.20 -11.14
CA VAL A 575 -14.76 37.27 -12.11
C VAL A 575 -15.47 36.96 -13.42
N GLY A 576 -16.20 37.95 -13.94
CA GLY A 576 -16.97 37.82 -15.18
C GLY A 576 -18.34 37.17 -14.99
N ILE A 577 -18.69 36.70 -13.78
CA ILE A 577 -20.03 36.20 -13.44
C ILE A 577 -20.61 37.12 -12.36
N SER A 578 -21.74 37.75 -12.64
CA SER A 578 -22.35 38.68 -11.68
C SER A 578 -23.02 37.93 -10.53
N GLY A 579 -22.62 38.23 -9.30
CA GLY A 579 -23.24 37.70 -8.09
C GLY A 579 -22.25 36.95 -7.21
N ALA A 580 -22.62 36.81 -5.94
CA ALA A 580 -21.89 36.03 -4.96
C ALA A 580 -22.87 35.01 -4.39
N ASP A 581 -22.56 33.74 -4.55
CA ASP A 581 -23.38 32.65 -4.03
C ASP A 581 -22.97 32.39 -2.59
N ARG A 582 -23.98 32.32 -1.72
CA ARG A 582 -23.79 32.01 -0.30
C ARG A 582 -24.75 30.91 0.07
N ILE A 583 -24.24 29.82 0.62
CA ILE A 583 -25.04 28.67 1.00
C ILE A 583 -24.76 28.33 2.45
N LEU A 584 -25.81 28.21 3.25
CA LEU A 584 -25.76 27.60 4.57
C LEU A 584 -26.38 26.21 4.47
N ALA A 585 -25.63 25.17 4.84
CA ALA A 585 -26.04 23.78 4.74
C ALA A 585 -25.91 23.08 6.08
N PHE A 586 -26.98 22.43 6.53
CA PHE A 586 -27.01 21.54 7.69
C PHE A 586 -27.26 20.12 7.22
N ASN A 587 -26.43 19.17 7.64
CA ASN A 587 -26.57 17.76 7.33
C ASN A 587 -26.54 16.94 8.61
N MET A 588 -27.43 15.96 8.73
CA MET A 588 -27.53 15.04 9.87
C MET A 588 -27.71 13.61 9.36
N SER A 589 -26.98 12.66 9.91
CA SER A 589 -27.12 11.22 9.62
C SER A 589 -27.30 10.43 10.92
N VAL A 590 -28.34 9.59 10.94
CA VAL A 590 -28.75 8.78 12.09
C VAL A 590 -28.72 7.31 11.68
N PRO A 591 -27.71 6.53 12.08
CA PRO A 591 -27.69 5.10 11.80
C PRO A 591 -28.75 4.38 12.64
N PHE A 592 -29.55 3.50 12.03
CA PHE A 592 -30.60 2.75 12.74
C PHE A 592 -30.04 1.65 13.66
N SER A 593 -28.75 1.33 13.53
CA SER A 593 -28.02 0.47 14.46
C SER A 593 -28.03 0.97 15.91
N ILE A 594 -28.41 2.23 16.17
CA ILE A 594 -28.61 2.75 17.53
C ILE A 594 -29.91 2.24 18.17
N LEU A 595 -30.90 1.86 17.36
CA LEU A 595 -32.22 1.36 17.80
C LEU A 595 -32.16 -0.12 18.16
N THR A 596 -31.27 -0.86 17.50
CA THR A 596 -30.95 -2.27 17.74
C THR A 596 -29.81 -2.32 18.77
N GLY A 597 -30.15 -2.33 20.07
CA GLY A 597 -29.15 -2.34 21.14
C GLY A 597 -28.04 -3.39 20.90
N ARG A 598 -26.79 -3.05 21.25
CA ARG A 598 -25.54 -3.83 21.03
C ARG A 598 -25.50 -5.21 21.72
N ARG A 599 -26.46 -6.09 21.48
CA ARG A 599 -26.38 -7.51 21.82
C ARG A 599 -26.02 -8.29 20.57
N TYR A 600 -25.30 -9.39 20.78
CA TYR A 600 -24.77 -10.39 19.84
C TYR A 600 -25.77 -10.98 18.82
N ALA A 601 -26.57 -10.15 18.16
CA ALA A 601 -27.57 -10.54 17.18
C ALA A 601 -26.99 -10.41 15.78
N ARG A 602 -27.39 -11.36 14.92
CA ARG A 602 -27.08 -11.40 13.49
C ARG A 602 -27.28 -10.02 12.87
N ASP A 603 -26.30 -9.56 12.11
CA ASP A 603 -26.31 -8.37 11.26
C ASP A 603 -27.65 -8.26 10.50
N THR A 604 -28.55 -7.40 11.00
CA THR A 604 -29.89 -7.23 10.44
C THR A 604 -29.90 -6.13 9.38
N LEU A 605 -30.95 -6.10 8.56
CA LEU A 605 -31.19 -5.01 7.62
C LEU A 605 -31.17 -3.63 8.30
N LEU A 606 -31.72 -3.53 9.51
CA LEU A 606 -31.79 -2.29 10.29
C LEU A 606 -30.39 -1.81 10.70
N ASP A 607 -29.47 -2.72 11.02
CA ASP A 607 -28.09 -2.35 11.37
C ASP A 607 -27.31 -1.72 10.20
N ARG A 608 -27.76 -2.01 8.97
CA ARG A 608 -27.17 -1.53 7.72
C ARG A 608 -27.93 -0.34 7.11
N THR A 609 -28.92 0.19 7.83
CA THR A 609 -29.78 1.29 7.39
C THR A 609 -29.45 2.57 8.17
N TYR A 610 -29.52 3.71 7.52
CA TYR A 610 -29.39 5.03 8.14
C TYR A 610 -30.41 6.02 7.56
N ALA A 611 -30.82 6.98 8.38
CA ALA A 611 -31.61 8.12 7.94
C ALA A 611 -30.71 9.34 7.75
N THR A 612 -31.05 10.19 6.79
CA THR A 612 -30.37 11.46 6.52
C THR A 612 -31.36 12.61 6.53
N PHE A 613 -30.94 13.75 7.03
CA PHE A 613 -31.66 15.00 6.93
C PHE A 613 -30.71 16.11 6.51
N ASN A 614 -31.06 16.82 5.45
CA ASN A 614 -30.27 17.91 4.88
C ASN A 614 -31.15 19.15 4.74
N ALA A 615 -30.65 20.31 5.15
CA ALA A 615 -31.34 21.59 5.01
C ALA A 615 -30.36 22.64 4.48
N ASN A 616 -30.66 23.23 3.34
CA ASN A 616 -29.84 24.25 2.71
C ASN A 616 -30.61 25.55 2.53
N ARG A 617 -29.92 26.67 2.71
CA ARG A 617 -30.44 28.02 2.42
C ARG A 617 -29.45 28.79 1.57
N ASN A 618 -29.89 29.30 0.42
CA ASN A 618 -29.05 30.14 -0.44
C ASN A 618 -29.23 31.64 -0.12
N ARG A 619 -28.46 32.50 -0.81
CA ARG A 619 -28.49 33.96 -0.64
C ARG A 619 -29.85 34.56 -1.00
N ASP A 620 -30.48 34.05 -2.05
CA ASP A 620 -31.73 34.60 -2.58
C ASP A 620 -32.95 34.19 -1.72
N GLY A 621 -32.70 33.48 -0.62
CA GLY A 621 -33.70 33.10 0.37
C GLY A 621 -34.34 31.74 0.09
N ASP A 622 -33.87 31.01 -0.93
CA ASP A 622 -34.37 29.69 -1.23
C ASP A 622 -33.95 28.70 -0.16
N ASN A 623 -34.93 27.96 0.34
CA ASN A 623 -34.72 26.94 1.35
C ASN A 623 -35.05 25.59 0.72
N SER A 624 -34.13 24.64 0.84
CA SER A 624 -34.34 23.25 0.46
C SER A 624 -34.17 22.36 1.68
N TRP A 625 -35.10 21.44 1.86
CA TRP A 625 -35.14 20.49 2.95
C TRP A 625 -35.27 19.11 2.34
N GLN A 626 -34.43 18.16 2.72
CA GLN A 626 -34.43 16.80 2.21
C GLN A 626 -34.28 15.84 3.38
N THR A 627 -35.12 14.81 3.40
CA THR A 627 -35.00 13.67 4.32
C THR A 627 -34.87 12.40 3.51
N GLY A 628 -34.17 11.40 4.02
CA GLY A 628 -33.95 10.16 3.27
C GLY A 628 -33.57 8.99 4.14
N VAL A 629 -33.67 7.81 3.54
CA VAL A 629 -33.25 6.53 4.12
C VAL A 629 -32.38 5.81 3.10
N GLY A 630 -31.20 5.39 3.53
CA GLY A 630 -30.27 4.63 2.71
C GLY A 630 -29.64 3.49 3.48
N GLY A 631 -29.00 2.56 2.76
CA GLY A 631 -28.38 1.41 3.38
C GLY A 631 -27.75 0.44 2.37
N THR A 632 -27.36 -0.74 2.87
CA THR A 632 -26.84 -1.83 2.03
C THR A 632 -27.64 -3.12 2.20
N LEU A 633 -27.87 -3.81 1.08
CA LEU A 633 -28.61 -5.07 0.96
C LEU A 633 -27.67 -6.21 0.52
N LEU A 634 -28.22 -7.42 0.45
CA LEU A 634 -27.55 -8.68 0.09
C LEU A 634 -26.52 -9.15 1.13
N GLU A 635 -26.14 -10.43 1.05
CA GLU A 635 -25.17 -11.04 1.97
C GLU A 635 -23.80 -10.36 1.87
N GLY A 636 -23.38 -9.98 0.66
CA GLY A 636 -22.11 -9.30 0.39
C GLY A 636 -22.09 -7.80 0.66
N ARG A 637 -23.18 -7.19 1.15
CA ARG A 637 -23.34 -5.73 1.34
C ARG A 637 -23.02 -4.92 0.07
N ASN A 638 -23.25 -5.52 -1.09
CA ASN A 638 -22.81 -5.02 -2.39
C ASN A 638 -23.93 -4.36 -3.21
N LEU A 639 -25.14 -4.23 -2.64
CA LEU A 639 -26.23 -3.43 -3.21
C LEU A 639 -26.54 -2.28 -2.27
N SER A 640 -26.15 -1.06 -2.64
CA SER A 640 -26.52 0.16 -1.90
C SER A 640 -27.82 0.74 -2.44
N TYR A 641 -28.67 1.25 -1.57
CA TYR A 641 -29.88 1.99 -1.95
C TYR A 641 -29.97 3.31 -1.20
N SER A 642 -30.65 4.29 -1.80
CA SER A 642 -30.97 5.58 -1.18
C SER A 642 -32.30 6.08 -1.71
N VAL A 643 -33.21 6.43 -0.80
CA VAL A 643 -34.49 7.06 -1.10
C VAL A 643 -34.58 8.36 -0.33
N THR A 644 -34.75 9.48 -1.04
CA THR A 644 -34.86 10.80 -0.45
C THR A 644 -36.12 11.51 -0.93
N GLN A 645 -36.71 12.29 -0.05
CA GLN A 645 -37.83 13.18 -0.32
C GLN A 645 -37.49 14.56 0.20
N GLY A 646 -37.74 15.58 -0.59
CA GLY A 646 -37.50 16.95 -0.21
C GLY A 646 -38.51 17.95 -0.74
N ARG A 647 -38.28 19.19 -0.34
CA ARG A 647 -38.99 20.36 -0.82
C ARG A 647 -38.02 21.54 -0.91
N SER A 648 -37.96 22.17 -2.06
CA SER A 648 -37.34 23.48 -2.28
C SER A 648 -38.41 24.55 -2.39
N SER A 649 -38.12 25.77 -1.95
CA SER A 649 -38.98 26.94 -2.21
C SER A 649 -39.06 27.27 -3.70
N SER A 650 -37.98 27.03 -4.47
CA SER A 650 -37.90 27.32 -5.90
C SER A 650 -38.58 26.25 -6.76
N ASN A 651 -38.24 24.97 -6.53
CA ASN A 651 -38.62 23.84 -7.38
C ASN A 651 -39.79 23.02 -6.81
N GLY A 652 -40.40 23.45 -5.71
CA GLY A 652 -41.51 22.71 -5.08
C GLY A 652 -41.05 21.40 -4.43
N TYR A 653 -41.85 20.35 -4.53
CA TYR A 653 -41.48 19.03 -4.01
C TYR A 653 -40.46 18.36 -4.95
N SER A 654 -39.54 17.59 -4.37
CA SER A 654 -38.62 16.76 -5.15
C SER A 654 -38.36 15.45 -4.42
N GLY A 655 -37.94 14.43 -5.15
CA GLY A 655 -37.57 13.15 -4.57
C GLY A 655 -36.60 12.40 -5.48
N SER A 656 -35.81 11.53 -4.87
CA SER A 656 -34.92 10.64 -5.60
C SER A 656 -34.94 9.24 -5.01
N ALA A 657 -34.88 8.24 -5.85
CA ALA A 657 -34.69 6.85 -5.47
C ALA A 657 -33.56 6.28 -6.33
N SER A 658 -32.53 5.73 -5.69
CA SER A 658 -31.40 5.15 -6.39
C SER A 658 -30.97 3.83 -5.79
N ALA A 659 -30.46 2.95 -6.64
CA ALA A 659 -29.86 1.68 -6.26
C ALA A 659 -28.58 1.46 -7.08
N SER A 660 -27.51 1.04 -6.42
CA SER A 660 -26.23 0.73 -7.06
C SER A 660 -25.73 -0.63 -6.59
N TRP A 661 -25.47 -1.52 -7.54
CA TRP A 661 -25.08 -2.90 -7.33
C TRP A 661 -23.65 -3.14 -7.83
N GLN A 662 -22.76 -3.48 -6.91
CA GLN A 662 -21.41 -3.99 -7.20
C GLN A 662 -21.48 -5.50 -7.44
N ALA A 663 -21.77 -5.88 -8.68
CA ALA A 663 -21.84 -7.28 -9.11
C ALA A 663 -20.44 -7.87 -9.34
N THR A 664 -20.38 -9.17 -9.64
CA THR A 664 -19.14 -9.89 -9.94
C THR A 664 -18.42 -9.35 -11.18
N TYR A 665 -19.19 -9.02 -12.23
CA TYR A 665 -18.66 -8.67 -13.56
C TYR A 665 -18.80 -7.19 -13.91
N GLY A 666 -19.10 -6.33 -12.94
CA GLY A 666 -19.36 -4.91 -13.18
C GLY A 666 -20.18 -4.27 -12.08
N THR A 667 -20.41 -2.97 -12.23
CA THR A 667 -21.23 -2.14 -11.36
C THR A 667 -22.41 -1.58 -12.14
N LEU A 668 -23.62 -1.75 -11.62
CA LEU A 668 -24.87 -1.28 -12.22
C LEU A 668 -25.57 -0.31 -11.26
N GLY A 669 -25.85 0.90 -11.71
CA GLY A 669 -26.63 1.90 -10.99
C GLY A 669 -27.92 2.22 -11.75
N VAL A 670 -29.01 2.40 -11.01
CA VAL A 670 -30.26 2.95 -11.51
C VAL A 670 -30.76 4.01 -10.56
N GLY A 671 -31.35 5.06 -11.10
CA GLY A 671 -31.86 6.19 -10.36
C GLY A 671 -33.14 6.71 -10.99
N TYR A 672 -34.02 7.23 -10.15
CA TYR A 672 -35.20 7.96 -10.54
C TYR A 672 -35.23 9.23 -9.71
N ASN A 673 -35.23 10.38 -10.38
CA ASN A 673 -35.35 11.69 -9.76
C ASN A 673 -36.61 12.35 -10.30
N TYR A 674 -37.28 13.10 -9.45
CA TYR A 674 -38.38 13.94 -9.89
C TYR A 674 -38.40 15.23 -9.10
N ASP A 675 -38.84 16.30 -9.75
CA ASP A 675 -39.25 17.53 -9.10
C ASP A 675 -40.66 17.94 -9.56
N ARG A 676 -41.08 19.18 -9.33
CA ARG A 676 -42.44 19.62 -9.71
C ARG A 676 -42.68 19.51 -11.21
N ASP A 677 -41.67 19.80 -12.02
CA ASP A 677 -41.83 20.05 -13.45
C ASP A 677 -41.08 19.01 -14.31
N GLN A 678 -40.16 18.22 -13.73
CA GLN A 678 -39.31 17.27 -14.45
C GLN A 678 -39.23 15.90 -13.77
N HIS A 679 -39.05 14.87 -14.59
CA HIS A 679 -38.80 13.48 -14.20
C HIS A 679 -37.60 12.94 -14.98
N ASP A 680 -36.61 12.41 -14.26
CA ASP A 680 -35.37 11.88 -14.81
C ASP A 680 -35.16 10.42 -14.40
N TYR A 681 -34.86 9.58 -15.38
CA TYR A 681 -34.41 8.21 -15.20
C TYR A 681 -32.93 8.12 -15.51
N ASN A 682 -32.16 7.72 -14.52
CA ASN A 682 -30.71 7.66 -14.61
C ASN A 682 -30.27 6.19 -14.58
N TRP A 683 -29.29 5.84 -15.37
CA TRP A 683 -28.64 4.53 -15.30
C TRP A 683 -27.14 4.66 -15.50
N GLN A 684 -26.42 3.77 -14.83
CA GLN A 684 -24.97 3.70 -14.83
C GLN A 684 -24.57 2.26 -15.02
N LEU A 685 -23.67 1.98 -15.95
CA LEU A 685 -23.07 0.67 -16.13
C LEU A 685 -21.57 0.86 -16.29
N SER A 686 -20.78 0.23 -15.43
CA SER A 686 -19.33 0.27 -15.57
C SER A 686 -18.70 -1.08 -15.25
N GLY A 687 -17.58 -1.39 -15.89
CA GLY A 687 -16.92 -2.69 -15.74
C GLY A 687 -15.61 -2.75 -16.49
N GLY A 688 -14.90 -3.86 -16.27
CA GLY A 688 -13.63 -4.18 -16.89
C GLY A 688 -13.71 -5.44 -17.73
N VAL A 689 -12.91 -5.47 -18.79
CA VAL A 689 -12.68 -6.65 -19.63
C VAL A 689 -11.18 -6.84 -19.77
N VAL A 690 -10.70 -8.03 -19.45
CA VAL A 690 -9.29 -8.39 -19.53
C VAL A 690 -9.15 -9.57 -20.49
N GLY A 691 -8.46 -9.33 -21.61
CA GLY A 691 -7.99 -10.39 -22.50
C GLY A 691 -6.58 -10.81 -22.10
N HIS A 692 -6.39 -12.07 -21.75
CA HIS A 692 -5.10 -12.65 -21.34
C HIS A 692 -4.88 -14.00 -22.05
N ALA A 693 -3.72 -14.61 -21.85
CA ALA A 693 -3.35 -15.87 -22.50
C ALA A 693 -4.35 -17.03 -22.27
N ASP A 694 -5.10 -16.98 -21.17
CA ASP A 694 -6.07 -18.02 -20.80
C ASP A 694 -7.53 -17.65 -21.17
N GLY A 695 -7.77 -16.54 -21.90
CA GLY A 695 -9.07 -16.14 -22.41
C GLY A 695 -9.50 -14.71 -22.03
N ILE A 696 -10.80 -14.50 -21.87
CA ILE A 696 -11.40 -13.20 -21.51
C ILE A 696 -12.05 -13.31 -20.14
N THR A 697 -11.69 -12.43 -19.21
CA THR A 697 -12.30 -12.32 -17.89
C THR A 697 -12.93 -10.94 -17.72
N PHE A 698 -14.20 -10.93 -17.32
CA PHE A 698 -14.93 -9.71 -16.95
C PHE A 698 -14.68 -9.38 -15.48
N SER A 699 -14.73 -8.08 -15.16
CA SER A 699 -14.47 -7.61 -13.82
C SER A 699 -15.30 -6.37 -13.50
N GLN A 700 -15.29 -6.00 -12.22
CA GLN A 700 -15.59 -4.62 -11.84
C GLN A 700 -14.63 -3.63 -12.55
N PRO A 701 -14.93 -2.32 -12.57
CA PRO A 701 -14.06 -1.33 -13.21
C PRO A 701 -12.60 -1.50 -12.78
N LEU A 702 -11.70 -1.56 -13.77
CA LEU A 702 -10.27 -1.77 -13.54
C LEU A 702 -9.66 -0.51 -12.92
N GLY A 703 -8.76 -0.68 -11.96
CA GLY A 703 -7.84 0.36 -11.55
C GLY A 703 -6.63 0.43 -12.49
N ASP A 704 -5.64 1.25 -12.13
CA ASP A 704 -4.41 1.36 -12.93
C ASP A 704 -3.61 0.06 -12.90
N THR A 705 -3.48 -0.55 -11.73
CA THR A 705 -2.73 -1.79 -11.49
C THR A 705 -3.66 -2.86 -10.94
N ASN A 706 -3.64 -4.05 -11.56
CA ASN A 706 -4.65 -5.09 -11.35
C ASN A 706 -3.98 -6.45 -11.12
N VAL A 707 -4.69 -7.37 -10.46
CA VAL A 707 -4.25 -8.77 -10.32
C VAL A 707 -5.24 -9.70 -11.00
N LEU A 708 -4.76 -10.52 -11.94
CA LEU A 708 -5.51 -11.64 -12.51
C LEU A 708 -5.37 -12.86 -11.60
N ILE A 709 -6.48 -13.31 -11.06
CA ILE A 709 -6.58 -14.55 -10.27
C ILE A 709 -6.84 -15.69 -11.24
N LYS A 710 -6.01 -16.73 -11.18
CA LYS A 710 -6.13 -17.97 -11.94
C LYS A 710 -6.28 -19.14 -10.97
N ALA A 711 -7.51 -19.64 -10.82
CA ALA A 711 -7.84 -20.79 -9.99
C ALA A 711 -8.75 -21.77 -10.79
N PRO A 712 -8.21 -22.47 -11.81
CA PRO A 712 -9.03 -23.21 -12.78
C PRO A 712 -10.04 -24.17 -12.13
N GLY A 713 -11.31 -24.05 -12.48
CA GLY A 713 -12.38 -24.88 -11.92
C GLY A 713 -12.93 -24.47 -10.55
N ALA A 714 -12.27 -23.55 -9.82
CA ALA A 714 -12.83 -22.94 -8.62
C ALA A 714 -13.85 -21.87 -8.99
N LYS A 715 -15.10 -22.26 -9.25
CA LYS A 715 -16.18 -21.38 -9.71
C LYS A 715 -16.88 -20.65 -8.56
N GLY A 716 -17.14 -19.35 -8.73
CA GLY A 716 -17.98 -18.57 -7.82
C GLY A 716 -17.36 -18.30 -6.44
N VAL A 717 -16.04 -18.50 -6.32
CA VAL A 717 -15.28 -18.34 -5.09
C VAL A 717 -15.01 -16.87 -4.85
N ARG A 718 -15.31 -16.41 -3.65
CA ARG A 718 -15.07 -15.02 -3.24
C ARG A 718 -13.59 -14.77 -3.01
N ILE A 719 -13.18 -13.54 -3.27
CA ILE A 719 -11.84 -13.05 -2.93
C ILE A 719 -11.93 -12.28 -1.61
N GLU A 720 -11.05 -12.59 -0.67
CA GLU A 720 -11.02 -11.88 0.62
C GLU A 720 -10.79 -10.39 0.43
N ASN A 721 -11.45 -9.56 1.26
CA ASN A 721 -11.35 -8.10 1.22
C ASN A 721 -11.76 -7.43 -0.11
N GLN A 722 -12.45 -8.16 -1.00
CA GLN A 722 -12.96 -7.63 -2.26
C GLN A 722 -14.49 -7.76 -2.33
N THR A 723 -15.19 -6.64 -2.20
CA THR A 723 -16.66 -6.62 -2.22
C THR A 723 -17.19 -6.95 -3.62
N GLY A 724 -18.05 -7.96 -3.71
CA GLY A 724 -18.70 -8.36 -4.97
C GLY A 724 -17.83 -9.16 -5.93
N VAL A 725 -16.51 -9.20 -5.77
CA VAL A 725 -15.59 -9.94 -6.66
C VAL A 725 -15.65 -11.45 -6.37
N LYS A 726 -15.87 -12.24 -7.43
CA LYS A 726 -15.87 -13.70 -7.40
C LYS A 726 -15.21 -14.26 -8.66
N THR A 727 -14.68 -15.47 -8.58
CA THR A 727 -14.22 -16.20 -9.77
C THR A 727 -15.37 -16.50 -10.72
N ASP A 728 -15.08 -16.38 -12.01
CA ASP A 728 -15.98 -16.72 -13.10
C ASP A 728 -16.20 -18.24 -13.18
N TRP A 729 -17.00 -18.66 -14.16
CA TRP A 729 -17.32 -20.08 -14.39
C TRP A 729 -16.10 -20.95 -14.76
N ARG A 730 -14.97 -20.35 -15.14
CA ARG A 730 -13.70 -21.02 -15.43
C ARG A 730 -12.73 -21.00 -14.24
N GLY A 731 -13.01 -20.20 -13.21
CA GLY A 731 -12.13 -19.99 -12.07
C GLY A 731 -11.20 -18.78 -12.18
N TYR A 732 -11.55 -17.78 -12.99
CA TYR A 732 -10.77 -16.55 -13.15
C TYR A 732 -11.49 -15.34 -12.55
N ALA A 733 -10.74 -14.45 -11.92
CA ALA A 733 -11.25 -13.15 -11.46
C ALA A 733 -10.19 -12.08 -11.68
N VAL A 734 -10.59 -10.82 -11.67
CA VAL A 734 -9.66 -9.70 -11.63
C VAL A 734 -9.92 -8.90 -10.36
N MET A 735 -8.85 -8.72 -9.58
CA MET A 735 -8.83 -7.78 -8.47
C MET A 735 -8.50 -6.38 -9.03
N PRO A 736 -9.44 -5.41 -8.92
CA PRO A 736 -9.32 -4.13 -9.63
C PRO A 736 -8.30 -3.17 -9.01
N TYR A 737 -7.86 -3.40 -7.78
CA TYR A 737 -6.94 -2.51 -7.08
C TYR A 737 -5.77 -3.30 -6.52
N ALA A 738 -4.55 -2.91 -6.88
CA ALA A 738 -3.33 -3.40 -6.27
C ALA A 738 -2.37 -2.23 -6.01
N THR A 739 -1.68 -2.28 -4.87
CA THR A 739 -0.68 -1.29 -4.51
C THR A 739 0.61 -1.58 -5.26
N VAL A 740 1.12 -0.60 -6.01
CA VAL A 740 2.34 -0.74 -6.82
C VAL A 740 3.58 -0.86 -5.94
N TYR A 741 4.57 -1.67 -6.36
CA TYR A 741 5.84 -1.88 -5.65
C TYR A 741 5.68 -2.32 -4.18
N ARG A 742 4.55 -2.96 -3.84
CA ARG A 742 4.23 -3.50 -2.51
C ARG A 742 3.72 -4.93 -2.62
N TYR A 743 3.86 -5.72 -1.54
CA TYR A 743 3.21 -7.03 -1.46
C TYR A 743 1.70 -6.87 -1.37
N ASN A 744 1.00 -7.49 -2.30
CA ASN A 744 -0.45 -7.58 -2.31
C ASN A 744 -0.84 -9.03 -2.00
N ARG A 745 -1.45 -9.23 -0.81
CA ARG A 745 -1.99 -10.53 -0.41
C ARG A 745 -3.30 -10.78 -1.15
N VAL A 746 -3.34 -11.86 -1.92
CA VAL A 746 -4.51 -12.35 -2.65
C VAL A 746 -4.93 -13.66 -2.03
N ALA A 747 -6.17 -13.74 -1.52
CA ALA A 747 -6.65 -14.93 -0.83
C ALA A 747 -8.05 -15.32 -1.32
N LEU A 748 -8.23 -16.63 -1.53
CA LEU A 748 -9.51 -17.24 -1.88
C LEU A 748 -10.26 -17.60 -0.60
N ASP A 749 -11.52 -17.20 -0.50
CA ASP A 749 -12.40 -17.58 0.62
C ASP A 749 -12.90 -19.01 0.42
N THR A 750 -12.23 -19.95 1.09
CA THR A 750 -12.51 -21.38 1.01
C THR A 750 -13.91 -21.75 1.52
N ASN A 751 -14.58 -20.89 2.30
CA ASN A 751 -15.96 -21.13 2.74
C ASN A 751 -16.97 -21.01 1.60
N THR A 752 -16.58 -20.35 0.50
CA THR A 752 -17.41 -20.18 -0.70
C THR A 752 -17.09 -21.15 -1.82
N MET A 753 -16.10 -22.04 -1.61
CA MET A 753 -15.84 -23.14 -2.52
C MET A 753 -16.94 -24.19 -2.40
N ASP A 754 -17.19 -24.90 -3.49
CA ASP A 754 -18.05 -26.07 -3.44
C ASP A 754 -17.36 -27.26 -2.73
N ASN A 755 -18.14 -28.30 -2.46
CA ASN A 755 -17.68 -29.46 -1.69
C ASN A 755 -16.66 -30.35 -2.43
N HIS A 756 -16.44 -30.12 -3.73
CA HIS A 756 -15.58 -30.96 -4.57
C HIS A 756 -14.43 -30.17 -5.22
N THR A 757 -14.16 -28.95 -4.77
CA THR A 757 -13.01 -28.15 -5.24
C THR A 757 -12.18 -27.73 -4.06
N ASP A 758 -10.95 -28.20 -3.97
CA ASP A 758 -9.98 -27.79 -2.95
C ASP A 758 -8.85 -26.97 -3.57
N VAL A 759 -8.04 -26.30 -2.74
CA VAL A 759 -6.87 -25.54 -3.18
C VAL A 759 -5.68 -25.86 -2.27
N GLU A 760 -4.50 -26.04 -2.87
CA GLU A 760 -3.31 -26.39 -2.10
C GLU A 760 -2.82 -25.22 -1.23
N ASN A 761 -2.73 -24.03 -1.82
CA ASN A 761 -2.44 -22.79 -1.12
C ASN A 761 -3.56 -21.79 -1.43
N ASN A 762 -4.38 -21.43 -0.44
CA ASN A 762 -5.46 -20.46 -0.64
C ASN A 762 -5.00 -18.99 -0.59
N VAL A 763 -3.71 -18.74 -0.35
CA VAL A 763 -3.11 -17.41 -0.28
C VAL A 763 -1.91 -17.31 -1.23
N SER A 764 -1.85 -16.23 -2.00
CA SER A 764 -0.73 -15.85 -2.85
C SER A 764 -0.32 -14.40 -2.56
N SER A 765 0.94 -14.06 -2.79
CA SER A 765 1.45 -12.68 -2.67
C SER A 765 2.08 -12.24 -3.98
N VAL A 766 1.82 -11.02 -4.43
CA VAL A 766 2.35 -10.46 -5.69
C VAL A 766 2.82 -9.01 -5.50
N VAL A 767 3.85 -8.59 -6.24
CA VAL A 767 4.41 -7.23 -6.17
C VAL A 767 4.38 -6.57 -7.56
N PRO A 768 3.29 -5.91 -7.95
CA PRO A 768 3.13 -5.38 -9.30
C PRO A 768 3.90 -4.07 -9.52
N THR A 769 4.46 -3.87 -10.71
CA THR A 769 4.88 -2.54 -11.20
C THR A 769 3.68 -1.68 -11.58
N GLU A 770 3.89 -0.37 -11.77
CA GLU A 770 2.80 0.54 -12.13
C GLU A 770 2.16 0.20 -13.48
N GLY A 771 0.83 0.06 -13.48
CA GLY A 771 0.05 -0.30 -14.65
C GLY A 771 0.04 -1.80 -14.98
N ALA A 772 0.71 -2.63 -14.19
CA ALA A 772 0.83 -4.07 -14.44
C ALA A 772 -0.49 -4.81 -14.24
N LEU A 773 -0.62 -5.92 -14.98
CA LEU A 773 -1.58 -6.97 -14.67
C LEU A 773 -0.78 -8.20 -14.24
N VAL A 774 -0.65 -8.43 -12.94
CA VAL A 774 0.11 -9.58 -12.42
C VAL A 774 -0.79 -10.78 -12.22
N ARG A 775 -0.24 -11.99 -12.29
CA ARG A 775 -1.03 -13.23 -12.15
C ARG A 775 -0.82 -13.83 -10.76
N ALA A 776 -1.90 -14.03 -10.02
CA ALA A 776 -1.94 -14.87 -8.83
C ALA A 776 -2.51 -16.25 -9.21
N ALA A 777 -1.65 -17.28 -9.21
CA ALA A 777 -2.03 -18.63 -9.58
C ALA A 777 -2.33 -19.47 -8.33
N PHE A 778 -3.41 -20.25 -8.39
CA PHE A 778 -3.87 -21.13 -7.33
C PHE A 778 -4.07 -22.53 -7.92
N ASP A 779 -3.37 -23.51 -7.34
CA ASP A 779 -3.45 -24.91 -7.75
C ASP A 779 -4.69 -25.54 -7.13
N THR A 780 -5.72 -25.69 -7.96
CA THR A 780 -7.02 -26.23 -7.61
C THR A 780 -7.08 -27.74 -7.85
N ARG A 781 -7.72 -28.46 -6.92
CA ARG A 781 -7.93 -29.91 -6.97
C ARG A 781 -9.43 -30.17 -7.06
N ILE A 782 -9.89 -30.69 -8.20
CA ILE A 782 -11.31 -30.93 -8.49
C ILE A 782 -11.60 -32.42 -8.35
N GLY A 783 -12.52 -32.78 -7.47
CA GLY A 783 -12.90 -34.15 -7.16
C GLY A 783 -13.30 -34.34 -5.70
N VAL A 784 -13.52 -35.58 -5.30
CA VAL A 784 -13.97 -35.89 -3.93
C VAL A 784 -12.85 -35.58 -2.93
N ARG A 785 -13.22 -34.97 -1.80
CA ARG A 785 -12.37 -34.89 -0.61
C ARG A 785 -12.66 -36.10 0.26
N ALA A 786 -11.68 -36.97 0.47
CA ALA A 786 -11.89 -38.19 1.24
C ALA A 786 -10.82 -38.42 2.30
N ILE A 787 -11.26 -38.99 3.42
CA ILE A 787 -10.39 -39.61 4.42
C ILE A 787 -10.49 -41.12 4.21
N ILE A 788 -9.44 -41.72 3.66
CA ILE A 788 -9.37 -43.15 3.36
C ILE A 788 -8.52 -43.82 4.44
N THR A 789 -9.13 -44.74 5.20
CA THR A 789 -8.40 -45.59 6.15
C THR A 789 -7.84 -46.79 5.41
N ALA A 790 -6.52 -46.83 5.23
CA ALA A 790 -5.85 -47.90 4.51
C ALA A 790 -5.22 -48.92 5.49
N ARG A 791 -5.46 -50.21 5.23
CA ARG A 791 -4.94 -51.31 6.08
C ARG A 791 -4.22 -52.37 5.25
N LEU A 792 -3.09 -52.87 5.74
CA LEU A 792 -2.35 -54.00 5.17
C LEU A 792 -2.42 -55.19 6.14
N GLY A 793 -3.05 -56.30 5.71
CA GLY A 793 -3.22 -57.48 6.56
C GLY A 793 -3.96 -57.20 7.88
N GLY A 794 -4.92 -56.28 7.86
CA GLY A 794 -5.71 -55.87 9.04
C GLY A 794 -5.07 -54.81 9.94
N ARG A 795 -3.78 -54.50 9.76
CA ARG A 795 -3.05 -53.47 10.52
C ARG A 795 -3.04 -52.12 9.79
N PRO A 796 -3.08 -50.99 10.52
CA PRO A 796 -2.94 -49.67 9.91
C PRO A 796 -1.56 -49.52 9.25
N LEU A 797 -1.51 -48.68 8.21
CA LEU A 797 -0.25 -48.34 7.56
C LEU A 797 0.63 -47.46 8.46
N PRO A 798 1.96 -47.52 8.30
CA PRO A 798 2.86 -46.71 9.11
C PRO A 798 2.67 -45.21 8.84
N PHE A 799 2.71 -44.43 9.91
CA PHE A 799 2.67 -42.96 9.86
C PHE A 799 3.82 -42.42 8.99
N GLY A 800 3.54 -41.37 8.22
CA GLY A 800 4.50 -40.72 7.34
C GLY A 800 4.77 -41.46 6.03
N ALA A 801 4.09 -42.58 5.76
CA ALA A 801 4.15 -43.23 4.45
C ALA A 801 3.61 -42.29 3.36
N ILE A 802 4.32 -42.19 2.24
CA ILE A 802 3.96 -41.33 1.12
C ILE A 802 2.88 -42.04 0.30
N VAL A 803 1.80 -41.33 0.02
CA VAL A 803 0.68 -41.81 -0.78
C VAL A 803 0.66 -41.03 -2.09
N ARG A 804 0.49 -41.73 -3.21
CA ARG A 804 0.27 -41.13 -4.53
C ARG A 804 -0.89 -41.83 -5.21
N GLU A 805 -1.90 -41.07 -5.61
CA GLU A 805 -2.96 -41.59 -6.48
C GLU A 805 -2.40 -41.74 -7.91
N THR A 806 -2.69 -42.88 -8.54
CA THR A 806 -2.00 -43.31 -9.77
C THR A 806 -2.45 -42.59 -11.03
N ALA A 807 -3.71 -42.15 -11.13
CA ALA A 807 -4.25 -41.51 -12.33
C ALA A 807 -4.06 -39.98 -12.34
N SER A 808 -4.32 -39.33 -11.21
CA SER A 808 -4.30 -37.89 -10.99
C SER A 808 -2.93 -37.38 -10.51
N GLY A 809 -2.09 -38.25 -9.95
CA GLY A 809 -0.79 -37.88 -9.38
C GLY A 809 -0.87 -37.16 -8.03
N ILE A 810 -2.06 -37.05 -7.42
CA ILE A 810 -2.25 -36.39 -6.13
C ILE A 810 -1.42 -37.10 -5.06
N THR A 811 -0.60 -36.33 -4.35
CA THR A 811 0.22 -36.82 -3.25
C THR A 811 -0.36 -36.45 -1.89
N SER A 812 -0.20 -37.35 -0.94
CA SER A 812 -0.53 -37.14 0.48
C SER A 812 0.38 -37.99 1.36
N MET A 813 0.14 -37.98 2.66
CA MET A 813 0.84 -38.81 3.63
C MET A 813 -0.15 -39.55 4.53
N VAL A 814 0.27 -40.73 4.99
CA VAL A 814 -0.47 -41.50 5.99
C VAL A 814 -0.31 -40.81 7.36
N GLY A 815 -1.43 -40.43 7.96
CA GLY A 815 -1.50 -39.93 9.34
C GLY A 815 -1.71 -41.06 10.35
N ASP A 816 -2.29 -40.71 11.49
CA ASP A 816 -2.57 -41.67 12.55
C ASP A 816 -3.58 -42.74 12.11
N ASP A 817 -3.47 -43.94 12.67
CA ASP A 817 -4.34 -45.10 12.37
C ASP A 817 -4.48 -45.49 10.89
N GLY A 818 -3.50 -45.11 10.06
CA GLY A 818 -3.53 -45.41 8.63
C GLY A 818 -4.50 -44.52 7.83
N GLN A 819 -4.91 -43.37 8.38
CA GLN A 819 -5.79 -42.42 7.71
C GLN A 819 -5.05 -41.59 6.67
N ILE A 820 -5.68 -41.37 5.53
CA ILE A 820 -5.11 -40.62 4.40
C ILE A 820 -6.14 -39.59 3.97
N TYR A 821 -5.83 -38.30 4.14
CA TYR A 821 -6.63 -37.22 3.57
C TYR A 821 -6.17 -36.91 2.15
N LEU A 822 -7.08 -36.96 1.19
CA LEU A 822 -6.83 -36.63 -0.20
C LEU A 822 -7.97 -35.74 -0.70
N SER A 823 -7.62 -34.71 -1.47
CA SER A 823 -8.57 -33.82 -2.13
C SER A 823 -8.38 -33.84 -3.64
N GLY A 824 -9.49 -33.77 -4.38
CA GLY A 824 -9.49 -33.89 -5.84
C GLY A 824 -9.52 -35.33 -6.36
N LEU A 825 -9.99 -36.30 -5.56
CA LEU A 825 -9.98 -37.70 -5.97
C LEU A 825 -11.03 -37.99 -7.06
N PRO A 826 -10.70 -38.78 -8.10
CA PRO A 826 -11.71 -39.38 -8.96
C PRO A 826 -12.54 -40.39 -8.15
N LEU A 827 -13.76 -40.71 -8.60
CA LEU A 827 -14.66 -41.64 -7.90
C LEU A 827 -14.08 -43.06 -7.76
N LYS A 828 -13.18 -43.47 -8.65
CA LYS A 828 -12.49 -44.77 -8.61
C LYS A 828 -11.03 -44.56 -8.99
N GLY A 829 -10.14 -45.27 -8.33
CA GLY A 829 -8.70 -45.17 -8.58
C GLY A 829 -7.90 -46.11 -7.69
N GLU A 830 -6.58 -45.95 -7.73
CA GLU A 830 -5.65 -46.73 -6.92
C GLU A 830 -4.64 -45.82 -6.22
N LEU A 831 -4.47 -46.03 -4.92
CA LEU A 831 -3.46 -45.35 -4.11
C LEU A 831 -2.20 -46.21 -4.05
N PHE A 832 -1.11 -45.69 -4.60
CA PHE A 832 0.23 -46.25 -4.42
C PHE A 832 0.83 -45.68 -3.13
N ILE A 833 1.15 -46.56 -2.17
CA ILE A 833 1.62 -46.15 -0.84
C ILE A 833 3.00 -46.75 -0.60
N GLN A 834 3.97 -45.92 -0.20
CA GLN A 834 5.36 -46.31 -0.02
C GLN A 834 5.94 -45.72 1.27
N TRP A 835 6.59 -46.55 2.09
CA TRP A 835 7.25 -46.15 3.34
C TRP A 835 8.72 -46.59 3.42
N GLY A 836 9.26 -47.13 2.33
CA GLY A 836 10.68 -47.49 2.20
C GLY A 836 11.06 -47.87 0.77
N GLU A 837 12.35 -48.12 0.55
CA GLU A 837 12.94 -48.41 -0.77
C GLU A 837 12.68 -49.86 -1.25
N GLY A 838 12.48 -50.80 -0.33
CA GLY A 838 12.33 -52.23 -0.65
C GLY A 838 10.98 -52.59 -1.27
N LYS A 839 10.92 -53.66 -2.07
CA LYS A 839 9.67 -54.19 -2.67
C LYS A 839 8.57 -54.53 -1.63
N ASN A 840 8.96 -54.79 -0.37
CA ASN A 840 8.06 -55.09 0.75
C ASN A 840 7.57 -53.85 1.52
N ALA A 841 8.10 -52.66 1.20
CA ALA A 841 7.79 -51.40 1.86
C ALA A 841 6.84 -50.52 1.01
N ARG A 842 6.01 -51.16 0.18
CA ARG A 842 5.03 -50.53 -0.70
C ARG A 842 3.77 -51.38 -0.84
N CYS A 843 2.62 -50.75 -1.08
CA CYS A 843 1.37 -51.42 -1.38
C CYS A 843 0.46 -50.57 -2.27
N ILE A 844 -0.55 -51.20 -2.89
CA ILE A 844 -1.56 -50.55 -3.73
C ILE A 844 -2.93 -50.74 -3.06
N ALA A 845 -3.65 -49.66 -2.81
CA ALA A 845 -4.99 -49.68 -2.25
C ALA A 845 -6.00 -49.19 -3.30
N PRO A 846 -6.76 -50.08 -3.97
CA PRO A 846 -7.86 -49.67 -4.84
C PRO A 846 -9.00 -49.09 -4.00
N TYR A 847 -9.66 -48.06 -4.53
CA TYR A 847 -10.79 -47.43 -3.86
C TYR A 847 -11.93 -47.13 -4.85
N ALA A 848 -13.16 -47.13 -4.33
CA ALA A 848 -14.36 -46.76 -5.07
C ALA A 848 -15.30 -45.96 -4.14
N LEU A 849 -15.61 -44.74 -4.54
CA LEU A 849 -16.48 -43.80 -3.85
C LEU A 849 -17.82 -43.72 -4.59
N ALA A 850 -18.91 -43.47 -3.85
CA ALA A 850 -20.23 -43.29 -4.44
C ALA A 850 -20.34 -41.92 -5.13
N GLU A 851 -21.20 -41.78 -6.15
CA GLU A 851 -21.39 -40.48 -6.83
C GLU A 851 -21.85 -39.38 -5.86
N ASP A 852 -22.64 -39.72 -4.85
CA ASP A 852 -23.09 -38.78 -3.82
C ASP A 852 -21.94 -38.18 -2.98
N SER A 853 -20.75 -38.79 -3.00
CA SER A 853 -19.56 -38.25 -2.35
C SER A 853 -19.15 -36.89 -2.90
N LEU A 854 -19.49 -36.55 -4.15
CA LEU A 854 -19.23 -35.22 -4.73
C LEU A 854 -20.07 -34.10 -4.08
N LYS A 855 -21.17 -34.46 -3.40
CA LYS A 855 -22.03 -33.49 -2.69
C LYS A 855 -21.63 -33.33 -1.22
N GLN A 856 -20.78 -34.20 -0.69
CA GLN A 856 -20.35 -34.19 0.71
C GLN A 856 -19.07 -33.39 0.87
N ALA A 857 -18.95 -32.64 1.97
CA ALA A 857 -17.72 -31.86 2.25
C ALA A 857 -16.49 -32.75 2.43
N ILE A 858 -16.66 -33.90 3.10
CA ILE A 858 -15.64 -34.95 3.25
C ILE A 858 -16.36 -36.31 3.24
N THR A 859 -15.84 -37.26 2.45
CA THR A 859 -16.27 -38.66 2.48
C THR A 859 -15.27 -39.51 3.27
N ILE A 860 -15.76 -40.37 4.15
CA ILE A 860 -14.92 -41.33 4.87
C ILE A 860 -15.05 -42.69 4.19
N ALA A 861 -13.93 -43.32 3.86
CA ALA A 861 -13.88 -44.63 3.24
C ALA A 861 -12.78 -45.50 3.86
N SER A 862 -12.82 -46.79 3.55
CA SER A 862 -11.78 -47.75 3.94
C SER A 862 -11.27 -48.49 2.71
N ALA A 863 -9.96 -48.72 2.64
CA ALA A 863 -9.34 -49.45 1.55
C ALA A 863 -8.39 -50.51 2.09
N THR A 864 -8.38 -51.68 1.44
CA THR A 864 -7.43 -52.75 1.79
C THR A 864 -6.23 -52.65 0.86
N CYS A 865 -5.04 -52.54 1.44
CA CYS A 865 -3.80 -52.45 0.68
C CYS A 865 -3.31 -53.85 0.29
N ILE A 866 -2.92 -54.00 -0.97
CA ILE A 866 -2.44 -55.24 -1.57
C ILE A 866 -0.97 -55.02 -1.95
N ARG A 867 -0.09 -56.00 -1.70
CA ARG A 867 1.29 -55.91 -2.19
C ARG A 867 1.30 -56.09 -3.71
N PRO A 868 2.07 -55.28 -4.46
CA PRO A 868 2.19 -55.49 -5.90
C PRO A 868 2.68 -56.92 -6.16
N ALA A 869 2.00 -57.66 -7.04
CA ALA A 869 2.50 -58.96 -7.49
C ALA A 869 3.87 -58.77 -8.14
N SER A 870 4.77 -59.71 -7.85
CA SER A 870 6.20 -59.71 -8.18
C SER A 870 6.53 -59.42 -9.64
#